data_AF-A0ABD1D5Z1-F1
#
_entry.id   AF-A0ABD1D5Z1-F1
#
_cell.length_a   1.000
_cell.length_b   1.000
_cell.length_c   1.000
_cell.angle_alpha   90.00
_cell.angle_beta   90.00
_cell.angle_gamma   90.00
#
_symmetry.space_group_name_H-M   'P 1'
#
loop_
_entity.id
_entity.type
_entity.pdbx_description
1 polymer ?
#
loop_
_entity_poly.entity_id
_entity_poly.type
_entity_poly.pdbx_seq_one_letter_code
_entity_poly.pdbx_strand_id
1 'polypeptide(L)'
;MAQPYVIRVMEEMGWGADGGFIPIANEANRKLLEHVNKLAERKGSVAGRVQASDTRFGNLQVHLKSAQLEFDQNLKLLAEDKSQIDAEHGRLKLTENEGGRMRKMGREVQYERGDLEQHDQRAQKDMKKLASNMERFTERIKWAKAALVEWKQVMGNGEETNKLIEKYCKLDAGKAESLEAKRKILEDKVSKRRTTLVALAEEYRSLEQVLERTSQLYRQAHTERRQLVLTWKEAVKHMNQREEDIKEVEGEIDRAREFSDLLSEDLKAQDEFLEEQQRNNREIELGIAELNVEVSKLRNRLNALTDNVQLKTNEYQITRKAVQNVSNKLTSMRNKNRQALMEEAEKERQIHTNLSQLEELREKFENFRSKTLCAQERLRQLNEIVEQEERQMKVLSDETARLSTALYRAQSQHVAMKDEEKLLRIEVLSTESGIGKIKAAMKIQEREIIRQTEISYNVDYNIEKLEERIANMRGENKQEGANRAHAKLVQAEAIYLARKQNYSLLQAQIAKVQIDFRNLNSIYQQDYAEIERMVGKLKEKSLIVEGGEKKLRQCTTENQERLVERSLLKMRIKQMESRVDKQNDKMYTLERHRMELETAITERLIDINSQKDMLLLKKKYLQDERATLKADISERALKIEQLKNRYDLSLDLLGKNDDGTIVTATQIKIQNAQEKYILLREGSELNVKILKAEEDLKALENTLKVMNFSNESYKRGFQKVDEDNPDIQQLNQIQNDYCKAVTALKSVRTDLAFNTENLHNLNEEREESDKGLEAAQKNRLDSNDILLKIQKELLDQKTKIQRAERELRLAIKAAKAKTNDEELLLTFQKDLNLKELEERNSMAMHQIADLVDFAPDLNPTVSKYFYDKGLRLPVIRRTKSQISWRSENSPGSDLSGRGDTASSKPMSKMSACSTSTRSSDSDIAKSFDNRMSAGLSVILIDFPGASSKKTQGTMKK
;
A
#
# COMPACT_ATOMS: atom_id res chain seq x y z
N MET A 1 -82.48 69.56 -79.95
CA MET A 1 -81.62 70.74 -80.15
C MET A 1 -82.52 71.98 -80.14
N ALA A 2 -82.42 72.86 -79.14
CA ALA A 2 -83.24 74.08 -79.04
C ALA A 2 -82.55 75.16 -78.17
N GLN A 3 -81.21 75.20 -78.21
CA GLN A 3 -80.37 75.77 -77.16
C GLN A 3 -79.94 77.25 -77.32
N PRO A 4 -79.94 77.90 -78.51
CA PRO A 4 -79.48 79.29 -78.63
C PRO A 4 -80.47 80.37 -78.20
N TYR A 5 -81.79 80.16 -78.39
CA TYR A 5 -82.74 81.29 -78.39
C TYR A 5 -82.96 81.93 -77.01
N VAL A 6 -83.04 81.11 -75.95
CA VAL A 6 -83.20 81.61 -74.57
C VAL A 6 -81.97 82.39 -74.10
N ILE A 7 -80.77 81.97 -74.52
CA ILE A 7 -79.52 82.63 -74.17
C ILE A 7 -79.50 84.05 -74.77
N ARG A 8 -79.86 84.18 -76.05
CA ARG A 8 -79.86 85.48 -76.73
C ARG A 8 -80.82 86.50 -76.10
N VAL A 9 -82.00 86.04 -75.66
CA VAL A 9 -82.97 86.89 -74.94
C VAL A 9 -82.47 87.29 -73.54
N MET A 10 -81.64 86.47 -72.89
CA MET A 10 -81.00 86.84 -71.62
C MET A 10 -79.85 87.84 -71.81
N GLU A 11 -79.10 87.74 -72.90
CA GLU A 11 -78.04 88.70 -73.28
C GLU A 11 -78.65 90.07 -73.67
N GLU A 12 -79.75 90.08 -74.44
CA GLU A 12 -80.50 91.30 -74.79
C GLU A 12 -81.17 91.98 -73.57
N MET A 13 -81.41 91.22 -72.49
CA MET A 13 -81.88 91.76 -71.20
C MET A 13 -80.74 92.26 -70.28
N GLY A 14 -79.50 92.33 -70.78
CA GLY A 14 -78.37 92.98 -70.13
C GLY A 14 -77.59 92.15 -69.12
N TRP A 15 -77.80 90.84 -69.05
CA TRP A 15 -77.14 89.96 -68.08
C TRP A 15 -75.98 89.20 -68.74
N GLY A 16 -74.76 89.76 -68.72
CA GLY A 16 -73.56 89.00 -69.13
C GLY A 16 -72.28 89.77 -69.43
N ALA A 17 -72.32 91.10 -69.62
CA ALA A 17 -71.18 91.86 -70.16
C ALA A 17 -70.03 92.12 -69.18
N ASP A 18 -70.30 92.24 -67.88
CA ASP A 18 -69.29 92.42 -66.82
C ASP A 18 -69.53 91.43 -65.67
N GLY A 19 -68.46 90.76 -65.23
CA GLY A 19 -68.49 89.64 -64.28
C GLY A 19 -68.88 89.99 -62.83
N GLY A 20 -69.48 91.16 -62.59
CA GLY A 20 -69.91 91.63 -61.26
C GLY A 20 -71.43 91.70 -61.05
N PHE A 21 -72.26 91.60 -62.10
CA PHE A 21 -73.71 91.81 -61.98
C PHE A 21 -74.54 90.54 -62.21
N ILE A 22 -74.52 89.66 -61.20
CA ILE A 22 -75.67 88.79 -60.94
C ILE A 22 -76.69 89.62 -60.14
N PRO A 23 -77.99 89.62 -60.49
CA PRO A 23 -79.02 90.29 -59.69
C PRO A 23 -79.25 89.54 -58.37
N ILE A 24 -78.43 89.91 -57.40
CA ILE A 24 -78.36 89.36 -56.05
C ILE A 24 -79.67 89.66 -55.29
N ALA A 25 -80.42 88.62 -54.95
CA ALA A 25 -81.67 88.70 -54.19
C ALA A 25 -81.47 88.96 -52.66
N ASN A 26 -80.24 89.20 -52.18
CA ASN A 26 -79.96 89.47 -50.77
C ASN A 26 -78.73 90.39 -50.58
N GLU A 27 -78.94 91.52 -49.91
CA GLU A 27 -77.93 92.56 -49.62
C GLU A 27 -76.64 92.03 -48.97
N ALA A 28 -76.72 90.93 -48.21
CA ALA A 28 -75.57 90.30 -47.54
C ALA A 28 -74.41 89.98 -48.50
N ASN A 29 -74.70 89.48 -49.71
CA ASN A 29 -73.66 89.05 -50.65
C ASN A 29 -72.88 90.22 -51.26
N ARG A 30 -73.46 91.43 -51.33
CA ARG A 30 -72.77 92.62 -51.85
C ARG A 30 -71.65 93.09 -50.91
N LYS A 31 -71.93 93.08 -49.60
CA LYS A 31 -70.95 93.41 -48.54
C LYS A 31 -69.79 92.40 -48.50
N LEU A 32 -70.04 91.16 -48.92
CA LEU A 32 -69.01 90.12 -49.04
C LEU A 32 -67.97 90.44 -50.12
N LEU A 33 -68.37 91.00 -51.26
CA LEU A 33 -67.48 91.24 -52.41
C LEU A 33 -66.49 92.39 -52.17
N GLU A 34 -66.94 93.49 -51.57
CA GLU A 34 -66.06 94.59 -51.14
C GLU A 34 -65.02 94.13 -50.10
N HIS A 35 -65.41 93.16 -49.25
CA HIS A 35 -64.52 92.55 -48.27
C HIS A 35 -63.44 91.69 -48.94
N VAL A 36 -63.75 90.99 -50.05
CA VAL A 36 -62.77 90.25 -50.85
C VAL A 36 -61.74 91.18 -51.49
N ASN A 37 -62.14 92.31 -52.06
CA ASN A 37 -61.18 93.25 -52.67
C ASN A 37 -60.26 93.91 -51.63
N LYS A 38 -60.77 94.24 -50.44
CA LYS A 38 -59.93 94.70 -49.31
C LYS A 38 -58.99 93.62 -48.77
N LEU A 39 -59.30 92.34 -48.96
CA LEU A 39 -58.37 91.24 -48.67
C LEU A 39 -57.29 91.09 -49.75
N ALA A 40 -57.55 91.48 -51.00
CA ALA A 40 -56.58 91.41 -52.10
C ALA A 40 -55.41 92.40 -51.95
N GLU A 41 -55.65 93.67 -51.62
CA GLU A 41 -54.56 94.62 -51.33
C GLU A 41 -53.76 94.18 -50.09
N ARG A 42 -54.47 93.67 -49.08
CA ARG A 42 -53.87 93.11 -47.86
C ARG A 42 -52.95 91.92 -48.17
N LYS A 43 -53.25 91.11 -49.19
CA LYS A 43 -52.38 90.03 -49.69
C LYS A 43 -51.02 90.56 -50.17
N GLY A 44 -50.99 91.70 -50.86
CA GLY A 44 -49.74 92.33 -51.33
C GLY A 44 -48.83 92.78 -50.18
N SER A 45 -49.40 93.51 -49.20
CA SER A 45 -48.69 93.89 -47.98
C SER A 45 -48.22 92.67 -47.16
N VAL A 46 -49.04 91.61 -47.11
CA VAL A 46 -48.65 90.34 -46.48
C VAL A 46 -47.48 89.68 -47.21
N ALA A 47 -47.46 89.65 -48.55
CA ALA A 47 -46.40 89.01 -49.33
C ALA A 47 -45.01 89.62 -49.08
N GLY A 48 -44.89 90.95 -48.97
CA GLY A 48 -43.62 91.60 -48.60
C GLY A 48 -43.13 91.22 -47.19
N ARG A 49 -44.06 91.02 -46.25
CA ARG A 49 -43.73 90.50 -44.90
C ARG A 49 -43.41 89.01 -44.92
N VAL A 50 -44.01 88.23 -45.82
CA VAL A 50 -43.66 86.81 -46.04
C VAL A 50 -42.22 86.72 -46.53
N GLN A 51 -41.80 87.47 -47.55
CA GLN A 51 -40.42 87.41 -48.05
C GLN A 51 -39.37 87.82 -47.00
N ALA A 52 -39.66 88.81 -46.16
CA ALA A 52 -38.83 89.14 -44.99
C ALA A 52 -38.86 88.03 -43.91
N SER A 53 -40.01 87.38 -43.73
CA SER A 53 -40.13 86.18 -42.89
C SER A 53 -39.38 84.98 -43.48
N ASP A 54 -39.25 84.86 -44.80
CA ASP A 54 -38.57 83.75 -45.48
C ASP A 54 -37.04 83.86 -45.34
N THR A 55 -36.48 85.07 -45.47
CA THR A 55 -35.06 85.30 -45.15
C THR A 55 -34.76 85.05 -43.67
N ARG A 56 -35.66 85.47 -42.77
CA ARG A 56 -35.58 85.13 -41.34
C ARG A 56 -35.75 83.63 -41.10
N PHE A 57 -36.63 82.95 -41.85
CA PHE A 57 -36.85 81.52 -41.79
C PHE A 57 -35.63 80.74 -42.29
N GLY A 58 -34.94 81.19 -43.35
CA GLY A 58 -33.69 80.61 -43.80
C GLY A 58 -32.60 80.64 -42.73
N ASN A 59 -32.39 81.80 -42.09
CA ASN A 59 -31.47 81.92 -40.95
C ASN A 59 -31.90 81.06 -39.76
N LEU A 60 -33.20 81.06 -39.43
CA LEU A 60 -33.77 80.17 -38.41
C LEU A 60 -33.68 78.69 -38.80
N GLN A 61 -33.63 78.33 -40.09
CA GLN A 61 -33.48 76.96 -40.58
C GLN A 61 -32.02 76.49 -40.54
N VAL A 62 -31.05 77.40 -40.71
CA VAL A 62 -29.63 77.11 -40.40
C VAL A 62 -29.46 76.91 -38.90
N HIS A 63 -30.00 77.82 -38.07
CA HIS A 63 -30.03 77.62 -36.61
C HIS A 63 -30.83 76.37 -36.21
N LEU A 64 -31.90 76.01 -36.92
CA LEU A 64 -32.65 74.77 -36.70
C LEU A 64 -31.79 73.56 -37.03
N LYS A 65 -31.01 73.57 -38.12
CA LYS A 65 -30.08 72.49 -38.47
C LYS A 65 -28.96 72.34 -37.43
N SER A 66 -28.40 73.45 -36.94
CA SER A 66 -27.45 73.43 -35.82
C SER A 66 -28.11 72.89 -34.54
N ALA A 67 -29.30 73.39 -34.19
CA ALA A 67 -30.06 72.94 -33.03
C ALA A 67 -30.57 71.49 -33.17
N GLN A 68 -30.80 70.99 -34.39
CA GLN A 68 -31.11 69.59 -34.69
C GLN A 68 -29.87 68.71 -34.53
N LEU A 69 -28.70 69.17 -34.95
CA LEU A 69 -27.45 68.42 -34.77
C LEU A 69 -27.02 68.40 -33.28
N GLU A 70 -27.23 69.50 -32.55
CA GLU A 70 -27.15 69.53 -31.09
C GLU A 70 -28.23 68.65 -30.45
N PHE A 71 -29.47 68.67 -30.94
CA PHE A 71 -30.56 67.81 -30.44
C PHE A 71 -30.30 66.34 -30.73
N ASP A 72 -29.67 65.96 -31.84
CA ASP A 72 -29.27 64.59 -32.17
C ASP A 72 -28.10 64.12 -31.31
N GLN A 73 -27.16 65.00 -30.97
CA GLN A 73 -26.10 64.72 -30.00
C GLN A 73 -26.68 64.58 -28.59
N ASN A 74 -27.55 65.49 -28.17
CA ASN A 74 -28.27 65.41 -26.90
C ASN A 74 -29.25 64.23 -26.87
N LEU A 75 -29.82 63.79 -27.99
CA LEU A 75 -30.65 62.58 -28.08
C LEU A 75 -29.81 61.32 -27.96
N LYS A 76 -28.59 61.29 -28.52
CA LYS A 76 -27.64 60.19 -28.30
C LYS A 76 -27.19 60.14 -26.86
N LEU A 77 -26.85 61.28 -26.26
CA LEU A 77 -26.50 61.39 -24.85
C LEU A 77 -27.69 60.99 -23.95
N LEU A 78 -28.91 61.48 -24.22
CA LEU A 78 -30.13 61.05 -23.54
C LEU A 78 -30.54 59.60 -23.82
N ALA A 79 -30.06 58.98 -24.91
CA ALA A 79 -30.29 57.56 -25.20
C ALA A 79 -29.29 56.67 -24.46
N GLU A 80 -28.04 57.11 -24.32
CA GLU A 80 -27.02 56.46 -23.50
C GLU A 80 -27.34 56.64 -22.01
N ASP A 81 -27.73 57.84 -21.57
CA ASP A 81 -28.27 58.11 -20.23
C ASP A 81 -29.51 57.26 -19.96
N LYS A 82 -30.43 57.09 -20.93
CA LYS A 82 -31.55 56.15 -20.79
C LYS A 82 -31.10 54.71 -20.71
N SER A 83 -30.13 54.29 -21.52
CA SER A 83 -29.56 52.93 -21.45
C SER A 83 -28.93 52.67 -20.09
N GLN A 84 -28.20 53.65 -19.55
CA GLN A 84 -27.61 53.62 -18.21
C GLN A 84 -28.68 53.67 -17.11
N ILE A 85 -29.73 54.49 -17.26
CA ILE A 85 -30.89 54.55 -16.34
C ILE A 85 -31.68 53.23 -16.38
N ASP A 86 -31.87 52.60 -17.54
CA ASP A 86 -32.56 51.31 -17.67
C ASP A 86 -31.69 50.16 -17.14
N ALA A 87 -30.37 50.23 -17.31
CA ALA A 87 -29.41 49.30 -16.70
C ALA A 87 -29.40 49.44 -15.17
N GLU A 88 -29.26 50.65 -14.63
CA GLU A 88 -29.32 50.92 -13.18
C GLU A 88 -30.72 50.70 -12.62
N HIS A 89 -31.79 50.92 -13.38
CA HIS A 89 -33.16 50.56 -12.98
C HIS A 89 -33.37 49.04 -13.03
N GLY A 90 -32.69 48.32 -13.92
CA GLY A 90 -32.61 46.85 -13.92
C GLY A 90 -31.87 46.33 -12.69
N ARG A 91 -30.73 46.91 -12.34
CA ARG A 91 -29.97 46.61 -11.11
C ARG A 91 -30.79 46.96 -9.86
N LEU A 92 -31.44 48.12 -9.84
CA LEU A 92 -32.34 48.56 -8.78
C LEU A 92 -33.51 47.57 -8.65
N LYS A 93 -34.20 47.20 -9.73
CA LYS A 93 -35.25 46.16 -9.74
C LYS A 93 -34.73 44.82 -9.23
N LEU A 94 -33.50 44.40 -9.55
CA LEU A 94 -32.89 43.21 -8.97
C LEU A 94 -32.71 43.36 -7.45
N THR A 95 -32.16 44.48 -6.97
CA THR A 95 -32.05 44.74 -5.52
C THR A 95 -33.39 44.97 -4.81
N GLU A 96 -34.43 45.42 -5.51
CA GLU A 96 -35.80 45.55 -5.01
C GLU A 96 -36.52 44.19 -4.98
N ASN A 97 -36.22 43.29 -5.91
CA ASN A 97 -36.71 41.92 -5.95
C ASN A 97 -35.99 41.05 -4.90
N GLU A 98 -34.67 41.20 -4.74
CA GLU A 98 -33.91 40.56 -3.67
C GLU A 98 -34.30 41.14 -2.31
N GLY A 99 -34.32 42.46 -2.16
CA GLY A 99 -34.85 43.13 -0.98
C GLY A 99 -36.32 42.80 -0.73
N GLY A 100 -37.12 42.57 -1.78
CA GLY A 100 -38.50 42.12 -1.72
C GLY A 100 -38.64 40.69 -1.24
N ARG A 101 -37.77 39.79 -1.71
CA ARG A 101 -37.62 38.41 -1.25
C ARG A 101 -37.12 38.35 0.19
N MET A 102 -36.16 39.19 0.57
CA MET A 102 -35.67 39.31 1.95
C MET A 102 -36.71 39.95 2.87
N ARG A 103 -37.54 40.89 2.39
CA ARG A 103 -38.74 41.39 3.09
C ARG A 103 -39.87 40.37 3.12
N LYS A 104 -39.98 39.45 2.16
CA LYS A 104 -40.96 38.36 2.16
C LYS A 104 -40.53 37.29 3.17
N MET A 105 -39.32 36.77 3.06
CA MET A 105 -38.70 35.85 4.02
C MET A 105 -38.62 36.44 5.42
N GLY A 106 -38.30 37.73 5.56
CA GLY A 106 -38.32 38.43 6.85
C GLY A 106 -39.72 38.58 7.43
N ARG A 107 -40.77 38.75 6.60
CA ARG A 107 -42.17 38.72 7.04
C ARG A 107 -42.64 37.30 7.33
N GLU A 108 -42.23 36.30 6.57
CA GLU A 108 -42.52 34.89 6.81
C GLU A 108 -41.92 34.46 8.14
N VAL A 109 -40.64 34.78 8.41
CA VAL A 109 -40.01 34.58 9.73
C VAL A 109 -40.66 35.42 10.83
N GLN A 110 -41.18 36.63 10.55
CA GLN A 110 -41.97 37.39 11.54
C GLN A 110 -43.38 36.82 11.78
N TYR A 111 -44.02 36.21 10.79
CA TYR A 111 -45.28 35.50 10.93
C TYR A 111 -45.06 34.17 11.66
N GLU A 112 -44.06 33.37 11.29
CA GLU A 112 -43.65 32.17 12.03
C GLU A 112 -43.29 32.52 13.48
N ARG A 113 -42.50 33.57 13.71
CA ARG A 113 -42.17 34.03 15.07
C ARG A 113 -43.41 34.58 15.78
N GLY A 114 -44.31 35.28 15.09
CA GLY A 114 -45.56 35.78 15.65
C GLY A 114 -46.57 34.68 15.96
N ASP A 115 -46.60 33.61 15.18
CA ASP A 115 -47.40 32.42 15.39
C ASP A 115 -46.79 31.55 16.49
N LEU A 116 -45.47 31.45 16.59
CA LEU A 116 -44.75 30.84 17.71
C LEU A 116 -44.93 31.65 19.00
N GLU A 117 -44.86 32.98 18.96
CA GLU A 117 -45.18 33.88 20.08
C GLU A 117 -46.67 33.76 20.47
N GLN A 118 -47.59 33.60 19.51
CA GLN A 118 -48.99 33.31 19.80
C GLN A 118 -49.22 31.88 20.27
N HIS A 119 -48.43 30.90 19.84
CA HIS A 119 -48.49 29.51 20.29
C HIS A 119 -47.92 29.40 21.69
N ASP A 120 -46.85 30.13 22.02
CA ASP A 120 -46.32 30.24 23.38
C ASP A 120 -47.24 31.09 24.26
N GLN A 121 -47.81 32.21 23.79
CA GLN A 121 -48.83 32.94 24.56
C GLN A 121 -50.10 32.11 24.77
N ARG A 122 -50.52 31.29 23.80
CA ARG A 122 -51.60 30.31 23.98
C ARG A 122 -51.18 29.23 24.96
N ALA A 123 -50.01 28.60 24.79
CA ALA A 123 -49.49 27.59 25.71
C ALA A 123 -49.25 28.13 27.12
N GLN A 124 -48.86 29.39 27.30
CA GLN A 124 -48.73 30.07 28.59
C GLN A 124 -50.09 30.46 29.18
N LYS A 125 -51.03 30.98 28.38
CA LYS A 125 -52.40 31.25 28.84
C LYS A 125 -53.10 29.96 29.20
N ASP A 126 -52.90 28.91 28.44
CA ASP A 126 -53.48 27.59 28.65
C ASP A 126 -52.71 26.81 29.71
N MET A 127 -51.42 27.05 29.95
CA MET A 127 -50.68 26.58 31.13
C MET A 127 -51.07 27.35 32.39
N LYS A 128 -51.38 28.65 32.31
CA LYS A 128 -51.92 29.43 33.46
C LYS A 128 -53.38 29.06 33.75
N LYS A 129 -54.21 28.84 32.72
CA LYS A 129 -55.52 28.20 32.87
C LYS A 129 -55.39 26.79 33.40
N LEU A 130 -54.48 25.97 32.88
CA LEU A 130 -54.28 24.59 33.32
C LEU A 130 -53.64 24.53 34.71
N ALA A 131 -52.86 25.52 35.14
CA ALA A 131 -52.37 25.66 36.51
C ALA A 131 -53.50 26.06 37.45
N SER A 132 -54.23 27.14 37.17
CA SER A 132 -55.41 27.53 37.98
C SER A 132 -56.54 26.50 37.94
N ASN A 133 -56.68 25.76 36.84
CA ASN A 133 -57.55 24.59 36.76
C ASN A 133 -56.92 23.38 37.43
N MET A 134 -55.60 23.19 37.50
CA MET A 134 -54.95 22.14 38.27
C MET A 134 -55.00 22.44 39.77
N GLU A 135 -55.06 23.71 40.17
CA GLU A 135 -55.33 24.16 41.54
C GLU A 135 -56.80 23.91 41.89
N ARG A 136 -57.75 24.44 41.09
CA ARG A 136 -59.19 24.17 41.23
C ARG A 136 -59.56 22.70 41.06
N PHE A 137 -58.83 21.95 40.24
CA PHE A 137 -58.94 20.50 40.12
C PHE A 137 -58.20 19.82 41.25
N THR A 138 -57.14 20.34 41.85
CA THR A 138 -56.54 19.75 43.07
C THR A 138 -57.47 19.95 44.26
N GLU A 139 -58.18 21.07 44.34
CA GLU A 139 -59.27 21.31 45.30
C GLU A 139 -60.46 20.42 45.01
N ARG A 140 -60.96 20.39 43.76
CA ARG A 140 -62.01 19.45 43.34
C ARG A 140 -61.58 17.98 43.37
N ILE A 141 -60.28 17.63 43.36
CA ILE A 141 -59.75 16.26 43.51
C ILE A 141 -59.44 15.98 44.98
N LYS A 142 -59.28 16.97 45.86
CA LYS A 142 -59.38 16.74 47.31
C LYS A 142 -60.84 16.43 47.66
N TRP A 143 -61.77 17.29 47.27
CA TRP A 143 -63.21 17.13 47.49
C TRP A 143 -63.77 15.88 46.79
N ALA A 144 -63.49 15.70 45.50
CA ALA A 144 -63.90 14.52 44.75
C ALA A 144 -62.96 13.32 44.92
N LYS A 145 -61.87 13.36 45.70
CA LYS A 145 -61.29 12.11 46.26
C LYS A 145 -62.08 11.65 47.46
N ALA A 146 -62.59 12.56 48.30
CA ALA A 146 -63.54 12.16 49.34
C ALA A 146 -64.78 11.52 48.69
N ALA A 147 -65.42 12.21 47.73
CA ALA A 147 -66.56 11.64 47.01
C ALA A 147 -66.19 10.41 46.14
N LEU A 148 -65.07 10.40 45.39
CA LEU A 148 -64.69 9.19 44.64
C LEU A 148 -64.25 8.03 45.54
N VAL A 149 -63.85 8.21 46.79
CA VAL A 149 -63.64 7.06 47.69
C VAL A 149 -64.96 6.32 47.93
N GLU A 150 -66.08 7.04 48.06
CA GLU A 150 -67.42 6.45 48.11
C GLU A 150 -67.87 5.91 46.75
N TRP A 151 -67.83 6.72 45.68
CA TRP A 151 -68.42 6.36 44.38
C TRP A 151 -67.57 5.39 43.54
N LYS A 152 -66.23 5.38 43.69
CA LYS A 152 -65.35 4.42 42.99
C LYS A 152 -65.51 3.00 43.54
N GLN A 153 -65.94 2.85 44.80
CA GLN A 153 -66.31 1.56 45.38
C GLN A 153 -67.53 0.93 44.71
N VAL A 154 -68.34 1.72 43.97
CA VAL A 154 -69.60 1.28 43.34
C VAL A 154 -69.48 1.06 41.82
N MET A 155 -68.73 1.90 41.08
CA MET A 155 -68.83 1.96 39.61
C MET A 155 -67.53 1.67 38.81
N GLY A 156 -66.35 1.60 39.45
CA GLY A 156 -65.09 1.95 38.79
C GLY A 156 -64.32 0.89 37.96
N ASN A 157 -64.79 -0.36 37.83
CA ASN A 157 -63.91 -1.46 37.40
C ASN A 157 -63.84 -1.74 35.88
N GLY A 158 -64.75 -1.18 35.07
CA GLY A 158 -64.88 -1.53 33.65
C GLY A 158 -64.18 -0.56 32.69
N GLU A 159 -64.85 0.55 32.36
CA GLU A 159 -64.50 1.37 31.19
C GLU A 159 -63.28 2.27 31.34
N GLU A 160 -62.90 2.64 32.56
CA GLU A 160 -61.71 3.49 32.80
C GLU A 160 -60.44 2.79 32.27
N THR A 161 -60.38 1.46 32.37
CA THR A 161 -59.22 0.65 31.95
C THR A 161 -58.97 0.75 30.45
N ASN A 162 -59.98 0.52 29.60
CA ASN A 162 -59.82 0.53 28.14
C ASN A 162 -59.42 1.91 27.60
N LYS A 163 -60.05 2.98 28.08
CA LYS A 163 -59.73 4.37 27.67
C LYS A 163 -58.32 4.79 28.14
N LEU A 164 -57.87 4.25 29.28
CA LEU A 164 -56.51 4.42 29.78
C LEU A 164 -55.49 3.61 28.98
N ILE A 165 -55.82 2.37 28.59
CA ILE A 165 -55.00 1.50 27.73
C ILE A 165 -54.79 2.16 26.36
N GLU A 166 -55.84 2.61 25.66
CA GLU A 166 -55.68 3.33 24.39
C GLU A 166 -54.74 4.54 24.50
N LYS A 167 -54.87 5.32 25.57
CA LYS A 167 -54.03 6.51 25.80
C LYS A 167 -52.57 6.12 26.05
N TYR A 168 -52.32 5.04 26.80
CA TYR A 168 -50.97 4.52 26.97
C TYR A 168 -50.43 3.92 25.67
N CYS A 169 -51.19 3.13 24.91
CA CYS A 169 -50.76 2.61 23.60
C CYS A 169 -50.34 3.72 22.63
N LYS A 170 -51.07 4.85 22.59
CA LYS A 170 -50.72 6.01 21.74
C LYS A 170 -49.47 6.75 22.25
N LEU A 171 -49.31 6.89 23.58
CA LEU A 171 -48.11 7.47 24.18
C LEU A 171 -46.87 6.57 24.01
N ASP A 172 -47.02 5.26 24.19
CA ASP A 172 -45.95 4.28 24.04
C ASP A 172 -45.58 4.05 22.57
N ALA A 173 -46.51 4.19 21.62
CA ALA A 173 -46.20 4.22 20.19
C ALA A 173 -45.30 5.43 19.83
N GLY A 174 -45.72 6.66 20.15
CA GLY A 174 -44.90 7.85 19.90
C GLY A 174 -43.58 7.86 20.68
N LYS A 175 -43.56 7.25 21.87
CA LYS A 175 -42.33 7.03 22.66
C LYS A 175 -41.43 5.98 22.00
N ALA A 176 -41.97 4.89 21.48
CA ALA A 176 -41.24 3.87 20.72
C ALA A 176 -40.66 4.45 19.43
N GLU A 177 -41.42 5.25 18.67
CA GLU A 177 -40.90 6.00 17.50
C GLU A 177 -39.74 6.93 17.91
N SER A 178 -39.90 7.68 19.01
CA SER A 178 -38.83 8.55 19.52
C SER A 178 -37.58 7.76 19.97
N LEU A 179 -37.77 6.54 20.47
CA LEU A 179 -36.69 5.65 20.90
C LEU A 179 -36.04 4.94 19.71
N GLU A 180 -36.79 4.58 18.66
CA GLU A 180 -36.27 3.98 17.44
C GLU A 180 -35.54 5.02 16.58
N ALA A 181 -36.00 6.28 16.56
CA ALA A 181 -35.25 7.40 15.99
C ALA A 181 -33.94 7.68 16.77
N LYS A 182 -34.00 7.71 18.11
CA LYS A 182 -32.79 7.82 18.96
C LYS A 182 -31.86 6.62 18.76
N ARG A 183 -32.41 5.41 18.64
CA ARG A 183 -31.66 4.18 18.34
C ARG A 183 -30.94 4.34 17.01
N LYS A 184 -31.63 4.67 15.90
CA LYS A 184 -30.99 4.87 14.60
C LYS A 184 -29.87 5.90 14.66
N ILE A 185 -30.08 7.05 15.33
CA ILE A 185 -29.05 8.08 15.54
C ILE A 185 -27.87 7.56 16.39
N LEU A 186 -28.11 6.68 17.37
CA LEU A 186 -27.06 6.05 18.17
C LEU A 186 -26.35 4.91 17.41
N GLU A 187 -27.05 4.16 16.57
CA GLU A 187 -26.57 3.08 15.72
C GLU A 187 -25.65 3.66 14.61
N ASP A 188 -26.00 4.82 14.07
CA ASP A 188 -25.15 5.67 13.21
C ASP A 188 -23.92 6.22 13.93
N LYS A 189 -24.06 6.66 15.19
CA LYS A 189 -22.92 7.13 16.01
C LYS A 189 -22.00 5.98 16.40
N VAL A 190 -22.54 4.78 16.61
CA VAL A 190 -21.79 3.56 16.89
C VAL A 190 -21.10 3.04 15.62
N SER A 191 -21.75 3.07 14.46
CA SER A 191 -21.12 2.69 13.18
C SER A 191 -19.96 3.64 12.85
N LYS A 192 -20.17 4.96 12.94
CA LYS A 192 -19.12 5.98 12.74
C LYS A 192 -17.98 5.85 13.74
N ARG A 193 -18.27 5.64 15.03
CA ARG A 193 -17.23 5.37 16.06
C ARG A 193 -16.50 4.05 15.81
N ARG A 194 -17.17 3.03 15.28
CA ARG A 194 -16.56 1.74 14.94
C ARG A 194 -15.65 1.87 13.73
N THR A 195 -16.03 2.62 12.69
CA THR A 195 -15.14 2.89 11.55
C THR A 195 -13.91 3.72 11.97
N THR A 196 -14.05 4.74 12.82
CA THR A 196 -12.89 5.48 13.32
C THR A 196 -12.01 4.63 14.24
N LEU A 197 -12.59 3.75 15.05
CA LEU A 197 -11.82 2.86 15.94
C LEU A 197 -11.13 1.74 15.18
N VAL A 198 -11.70 1.24 14.07
CA VAL A 198 -11.00 0.32 13.15
C VAL A 198 -9.84 1.03 12.47
N ALA A 199 -10.06 2.22 11.89
CA ALA A 199 -8.98 2.99 11.27
C ALA A 199 -7.83 3.31 12.25
N LEU A 200 -8.15 3.79 13.45
CA LEU A 200 -7.14 4.05 14.50
C LEU A 200 -6.42 2.75 14.97
N ALA A 201 -7.10 1.60 14.96
CA ALA A 201 -6.47 0.32 15.29
C ALA A 201 -5.58 -0.21 14.15
N GLU A 202 -5.92 0.06 12.89
CA GLU A 202 -5.11 -0.24 11.71
C GLU A 202 -3.87 0.68 11.64
N GLU A 203 -4.04 1.98 11.88
CA GLU A 203 -2.95 2.95 12.06
C GLU A 203 -2.02 2.53 13.20
N TYR A 204 -2.56 2.25 14.40
CA TYR A 204 -1.78 1.81 15.56
C TYR A 204 -1.03 0.49 15.28
N ARG A 205 -1.68 -0.49 14.64
CA ARG A 205 -1.04 -1.75 14.22
C ARG A 205 0.07 -1.53 13.18
N SER A 206 -0.09 -0.56 12.27
CA SER A 206 0.95 -0.20 11.31
C SER A 206 2.15 0.46 12.01
N LEU A 207 1.90 1.30 13.02
CA LEU A 207 2.94 1.90 13.85
C LEU A 207 3.67 0.84 14.70
N GLU A 208 2.95 -0.12 15.30
CA GLU A 208 3.58 -1.27 15.97
C GLU A 208 4.46 -2.08 15.00
N GLN A 209 4.01 -2.34 13.77
CA GLN A 209 4.80 -3.06 12.77
C GLN A 209 6.05 -2.27 12.33
N VAL A 210 5.96 -0.94 12.23
CA VAL A 210 7.10 -0.05 11.96
C VAL A 210 8.07 -0.01 13.16
N LEU A 211 7.55 0.03 14.40
CA LEU A 211 8.35 -0.02 15.62
C LEU A 211 9.05 -1.38 15.78
N GLU A 212 8.38 -2.48 15.47
CA GLU A 212 8.98 -3.81 15.49
C GLU A 212 10.07 -3.91 14.40
N ARG A 213 9.79 -3.47 13.16
CA ARG A 213 10.77 -3.54 12.07
C ARG A 213 11.96 -2.61 12.28
N THR A 214 11.77 -1.41 12.83
CA THR A 214 12.90 -0.55 13.23
C THR A 214 13.66 -1.16 14.42
N SER A 215 12.99 -1.80 15.37
CA SER A 215 13.64 -2.56 16.45
C SER A 215 14.45 -3.77 15.93
N GLN A 216 13.98 -4.45 14.88
CA GLN A 216 14.74 -5.50 14.17
C GLN A 216 15.99 -4.91 13.51
N LEU A 217 15.85 -3.79 12.78
CA LEU A 217 16.98 -3.08 12.15
C LEU A 217 18.00 -2.56 13.18
N TYR A 218 17.56 -2.04 14.33
CA TYR A 218 18.47 -1.65 15.43
C TYR A 218 19.22 -2.85 16.02
N ARG A 219 18.57 -4.02 16.17
CA ARG A 219 19.27 -5.25 16.59
C ARG A 219 20.29 -5.68 15.54
N GLN A 220 19.92 -5.66 14.25
CA GLN A 220 20.80 -6.00 13.13
C GLN A 220 22.03 -5.08 13.08
N ALA A 221 21.83 -3.76 13.10
CA ALA A 221 22.93 -2.78 13.12
C ALA A 221 23.81 -2.92 14.37
N HIS A 222 23.25 -3.32 15.52
CA HIS A 222 24.05 -3.66 16.70
C HIS A 222 24.84 -4.97 16.55
N THR A 223 24.33 -6.00 15.88
CA THR A 223 25.11 -7.21 15.57
C THR A 223 26.20 -6.95 14.54
N GLU A 224 25.91 -6.17 13.49
CA GLU A 224 26.89 -5.76 12.48
C GLU A 224 27.99 -4.90 13.12
N ARG A 225 27.63 -3.92 13.97
CA ARG A 225 28.62 -3.13 14.74
C ARG A 225 29.47 -4.00 15.68
N ARG A 226 28.89 -5.04 16.28
CA ARG A 226 29.66 -6.00 17.12
C ARG A 226 30.62 -6.83 16.27
N GLN A 227 30.20 -7.31 15.10
CA GLN A 227 31.06 -8.03 14.16
C GLN A 227 32.19 -7.13 13.65
N LEU A 228 31.91 -5.88 13.29
CA LEU A 228 32.90 -4.90 12.84
C LEU A 228 33.90 -4.55 13.98
N VAL A 229 33.45 -4.45 15.22
CA VAL A 229 34.33 -4.29 16.40
C VAL A 229 35.16 -5.55 16.69
N LEU A 230 34.64 -6.76 16.42
CA LEU A 230 35.40 -8.01 16.56
C LEU A 230 36.47 -8.13 15.47
N THR A 231 36.12 -7.95 14.20
CA THR A 231 37.09 -7.99 13.09
C THR A 231 38.12 -6.86 13.17
N TRP A 232 37.74 -5.68 13.69
CA TRP A 232 38.71 -4.62 14.01
C TRP A 232 39.65 -5.01 15.16
N LYS A 233 39.15 -5.65 16.23
CA LYS A 233 40.01 -6.20 17.31
C LYS A 233 40.93 -7.32 16.81
N GLU A 234 40.48 -8.14 15.88
CA GLU A 234 41.27 -9.19 15.24
C GLU A 234 42.34 -8.58 14.32
N ALA A 235 42.00 -7.57 13.52
CA ALA A 235 42.96 -6.82 12.72
C ALA A 235 44.02 -6.12 13.59
N VAL A 236 43.62 -5.49 14.70
CA VAL A 236 44.57 -4.89 15.67
C VAL A 236 45.43 -5.97 16.33
N LYS A 237 44.87 -7.14 16.70
CA LYS A 237 45.69 -8.27 17.17
C LYS A 237 46.72 -8.74 16.13
N HIS A 238 46.33 -8.87 14.86
CA HIS A 238 47.27 -9.23 13.79
C HIS A 238 48.30 -8.14 13.51
N MET A 239 47.97 -6.87 13.71
CA MET A 239 48.90 -5.75 13.63
C MET A 239 49.92 -5.79 14.79
N ASN A 240 49.44 -5.92 16.03
CA ASN A 240 50.27 -6.06 17.21
C ASN A 240 51.17 -7.31 17.15
N GLN A 241 50.64 -8.45 16.68
CA GLN A 241 51.44 -9.66 16.46
C GLN A 241 52.57 -9.37 15.46
N ARG A 242 52.27 -8.77 14.30
CA ARG A 242 53.30 -8.37 13.34
C ARG A 242 54.30 -7.37 13.92
N GLU A 243 53.89 -6.48 14.80
CA GLU A 243 54.78 -5.58 15.52
C GLU A 243 55.64 -6.29 16.58
N GLU A 244 55.23 -7.45 17.09
CA GLU A 244 56.03 -8.31 17.97
C GLU A 244 56.97 -9.18 17.13
N ASP A 245 56.47 -9.81 16.05
CA ASP A 245 57.25 -10.55 15.05
C ASP A 245 58.37 -9.68 14.45
N ILE A 246 58.06 -8.41 14.11
CA ILE A 246 59.06 -7.44 13.60
C ILE A 246 60.11 -7.13 14.68
N LYS A 247 59.73 -6.93 15.94
CA LYS A 247 60.69 -6.66 17.03
C LYS A 247 61.57 -7.89 17.34
N GLU A 248 61.03 -9.10 17.18
CA GLU A 248 61.80 -10.33 17.29
C GLU A 248 62.84 -10.41 16.17
N VAL A 249 62.43 -10.17 14.91
CA VAL A 249 63.33 -10.13 13.74
C VAL A 249 64.34 -8.97 13.80
N GLU A 250 63.97 -7.78 14.29
CA GLU A 250 64.90 -6.67 14.56
C GLU A 250 65.92 -7.10 15.61
N GLY A 251 65.48 -7.74 16.70
CA GLY A 251 66.37 -8.28 17.72
C GLY A 251 67.24 -9.45 17.25
N GLU A 252 66.83 -10.21 16.24
CA GLU A 252 67.66 -11.22 15.57
C GLU A 252 68.68 -10.57 14.63
N ILE A 253 68.30 -9.52 13.90
CA ILE A 253 69.20 -8.72 13.06
C ILE A 253 70.26 -8.03 13.92
N ASP A 254 69.90 -7.49 15.09
CA ASP A 254 70.86 -6.87 16.00
C ASP A 254 71.77 -7.90 16.66
N ARG A 255 71.27 -9.07 17.07
CA ARG A 255 72.12 -10.21 17.48
C ARG A 255 73.06 -10.68 16.36
N ALA A 256 72.61 -10.66 15.11
CA ALA A 256 73.44 -11.01 13.95
C ALA A 256 74.48 -9.93 13.62
N ARG A 257 74.19 -8.64 13.89
CA ARG A 257 75.16 -7.53 13.85
C ARG A 257 76.20 -7.69 14.95
N GLU A 258 75.79 -7.86 16.20
CA GLU A 258 76.70 -8.12 17.33
C GLU A 258 77.64 -9.30 17.03
N PHE A 259 77.11 -10.40 16.49
CA PHE A 259 77.92 -11.54 16.06
C PHE A 259 78.85 -11.23 14.88
N SER A 260 78.40 -10.43 13.90
CA SER A 260 79.23 -10.01 12.76
C SER A 260 80.31 -9.00 13.15
N ASP A 261 80.05 -8.16 14.17
CA ASP A 261 80.99 -7.18 14.70
C ASP A 261 82.05 -7.90 15.54
N LEU A 262 81.65 -8.84 16.42
CA LEU A 262 82.57 -9.75 17.12
C LEU A 262 83.44 -10.55 16.14
N LEU A 263 82.84 -11.13 15.08
CA LEU A 263 83.60 -11.84 14.05
C LEU A 263 84.52 -10.90 13.25
N SER A 264 84.16 -9.61 13.13
CA SER A 264 85.04 -8.58 12.54
C SER A 264 86.16 -8.16 13.48
N GLU A 265 85.95 -8.17 14.80
CA GLU A 265 87.00 -7.95 15.79
C GLU A 265 87.96 -9.16 15.86
N ASP A 266 87.45 -10.39 15.85
CA ASP A 266 88.25 -11.62 15.73
C ASP A 266 89.05 -11.65 14.42
N LEU A 267 88.47 -11.22 13.29
CA LEU A 267 89.19 -11.10 12.01
C LEU A 267 90.29 -10.03 12.07
N LYS A 268 90.00 -8.83 12.61
CA LYS A 268 91.03 -7.79 12.81
C LYS A 268 92.15 -8.28 13.71
N ALA A 269 91.84 -8.97 14.81
CA ALA A 269 92.84 -9.54 15.71
C ALA A 269 93.68 -10.64 15.02
N GLN A 270 93.09 -11.43 14.12
CA GLN A 270 93.82 -12.40 13.30
C GLN A 270 94.67 -11.74 12.21
N ASP A 271 94.18 -10.67 11.57
CA ASP A 271 94.94 -9.89 10.58
C ASP A 271 96.10 -9.14 11.26
N GLU A 272 95.89 -8.47 12.40
CA GLU A 272 96.93 -7.82 13.21
C GLU A 272 97.97 -8.84 13.70
N PHE A 273 97.54 -10.01 14.20
CA PHE A 273 98.44 -11.10 14.56
C PHE A 273 99.22 -11.62 13.35
N LEU A 274 98.59 -11.73 12.18
CA LEU A 274 99.23 -12.18 10.94
C LEU A 274 100.20 -11.14 10.38
N GLU A 275 99.91 -9.84 10.50
CA GLU A 275 100.86 -8.76 10.22
C GLU A 275 102.04 -8.77 11.20
N GLU A 276 101.80 -9.00 12.51
CA GLU A 276 102.90 -9.13 13.48
C GLU A 276 103.73 -10.39 13.25
N GLN A 277 103.13 -11.54 12.91
CA GLN A 277 103.90 -12.72 12.50
C GLN A 277 104.65 -12.49 11.18
N GLN A 278 104.10 -11.74 10.22
CA GLN A 278 104.85 -11.32 9.04
C GLN A 278 106.00 -10.37 9.39
N ARG A 279 105.80 -9.44 10.33
CA ARG A 279 106.84 -8.50 10.80
C ARG A 279 107.96 -9.24 11.50
N ASN A 280 107.63 -10.15 12.41
CA ASN A 280 108.54 -11.06 13.11
C ASN A 280 109.30 -11.96 12.12
N ASN A 281 108.60 -12.57 11.15
CA ASN A 281 109.27 -13.36 10.10
C ASN A 281 110.23 -12.52 9.25
N ARG A 282 109.89 -11.26 8.90
CA ARG A 282 110.82 -10.35 8.20
C ARG A 282 112.02 -9.96 9.07
N GLU A 283 111.83 -9.75 10.37
CA GLU A 283 112.93 -9.50 11.34
C GLU A 283 113.84 -10.74 11.47
N ILE A 284 113.27 -11.95 11.49
CA ILE A 284 114.00 -13.23 11.47
C ILE A 284 114.72 -13.44 10.14
N GLU A 285 114.10 -13.14 8.99
CA GLU A 285 114.73 -13.19 7.66
C GLU A 285 115.91 -12.21 7.54
N LEU A 286 115.77 -11.00 8.07
CA LEU A 286 116.86 -10.01 8.16
C LEU A 286 117.99 -10.52 9.08
N GLY A 287 117.66 -11.04 10.27
CA GLY A 287 118.65 -11.65 11.17
C GLY A 287 119.36 -12.86 10.55
N ILE A 288 118.65 -13.67 9.76
CA ILE A 288 119.21 -14.78 8.98
C ILE A 288 120.10 -14.23 7.84
N ALA A 289 119.75 -13.12 7.19
CA ALA A 289 120.58 -12.49 6.17
C ALA A 289 121.88 -11.93 6.78
N GLU A 290 121.80 -11.25 7.93
CA GLU A 290 122.97 -10.77 8.68
C GLU A 290 123.86 -11.92 9.14
N LEU A 291 123.29 -12.97 9.75
CA LEU A 291 124.01 -14.18 10.13
C LEU A 291 124.63 -14.90 8.93
N ASN A 292 123.98 -14.92 7.75
CA ASN A 292 124.58 -15.47 6.54
C ASN A 292 125.76 -14.63 6.04
N VAL A 293 125.71 -13.30 6.18
CA VAL A 293 126.85 -12.41 5.90
C VAL A 293 127.98 -12.65 6.92
N GLU A 294 127.68 -12.85 8.20
CA GLU A 294 128.67 -13.20 9.23
C GLU A 294 129.30 -14.57 9.01
N VAL A 295 128.50 -15.60 8.75
CA VAL A 295 128.96 -16.95 8.38
C VAL A 295 129.80 -16.90 7.10
N SER A 296 129.48 -16.03 6.13
CA SER A 296 130.30 -15.83 4.93
C SER A 296 131.64 -15.15 5.24
N LYS A 297 131.66 -14.10 6.09
CA LYS A 297 132.90 -13.49 6.61
C LYS A 297 133.75 -14.53 7.35
N LEU A 298 133.14 -15.37 8.19
CA LEU A 298 133.81 -16.42 8.96
C LEU A 298 134.34 -17.55 8.08
N ARG A 299 133.60 -17.99 7.05
CA ARG A 299 134.08 -18.95 6.04
C ARG A 299 135.28 -18.40 5.28
N ASN A 300 135.22 -17.15 4.83
CA ASN A 300 136.35 -16.50 4.17
C ASN A 300 137.57 -16.35 5.10
N ARG A 301 137.34 -16.03 6.38
CA ARG A 301 138.39 -15.97 7.42
C ARG A 301 139.00 -17.34 7.70
N LEU A 302 138.18 -18.40 7.71
CA LEU A 302 138.62 -19.78 7.92
C LEU A 302 139.43 -20.30 6.74
N ASN A 303 138.99 -20.04 5.49
CA ASN A 303 139.76 -20.36 4.28
C ASN A 303 141.14 -19.69 4.32
N ALA A 304 141.20 -18.38 4.57
CA ALA A 304 142.47 -17.65 4.69
C ALA A 304 143.38 -18.15 5.83
N LEU A 305 142.81 -18.70 6.91
CA LEU A 305 143.56 -19.39 7.96
C LEU A 305 144.03 -20.79 7.51
N THR A 306 143.21 -21.55 6.78
CA THR A 306 143.60 -22.84 6.19
C THR A 306 144.75 -22.67 5.20
N ASP A 307 144.71 -21.65 4.33
CA ASP A 307 145.81 -21.33 3.40
C ASP A 307 147.10 -20.98 4.17
N ASN A 308 146.98 -20.21 5.27
CA ASN A 308 148.12 -19.91 6.14
C ASN A 308 148.69 -21.16 6.82
N VAL A 309 147.84 -22.08 7.27
CA VAL A 309 148.25 -23.38 7.83
C VAL A 309 148.90 -24.28 6.77
N GLN A 310 148.46 -24.24 5.51
CA GLN A 310 149.14 -24.94 4.40
C GLN A 310 150.53 -24.34 4.14
N LEU A 311 150.66 -23.01 4.11
CA LEU A 311 151.98 -22.35 4.00
C LEU A 311 152.90 -22.73 5.17
N LYS A 312 152.39 -22.71 6.41
CA LYS A 312 153.17 -23.07 7.61
C LYS A 312 153.50 -24.56 7.72
N THR A 313 152.66 -25.45 7.21
CA THR A 313 153.02 -26.88 7.11
C THR A 313 154.05 -27.15 6.02
N ASN A 314 154.07 -26.37 4.93
CA ASN A 314 155.14 -26.41 3.93
C ASN A 314 156.49 -25.90 4.52
N GLU A 315 156.50 -24.78 5.25
CA GLU A 315 157.68 -24.31 6.00
C GLU A 315 158.18 -25.35 7.02
N TYR A 316 157.26 -25.98 7.76
CA TYR A 316 157.58 -27.06 8.69
C TYR A 316 158.20 -28.29 7.99
N GLN A 317 157.69 -28.69 6.81
CA GLN A 317 158.27 -29.79 6.06
C GLN A 317 159.69 -29.48 5.56
N ILE A 318 159.97 -28.24 5.16
CA ILE A 318 161.31 -27.78 4.74
C ILE A 318 162.28 -27.81 5.94
N THR A 319 161.89 -27.22 7.06
CA THR A 319 162.72 -27.19 8.28
C THR A 319 162.94 -28.59 8.87
N ARG A 320 161.92 -29.47 8.86
CA ARG A 320 162.05 -30.89 9.24
C ARG A 320 163.06 -31.64 8.35
N LYS A 321 163.06 -31.41 7.03
CA LYS A 321 164.07 -32.00 6.12
C LYS A 321 165.48 -31.48 6.43
N ALA A 322 165.64 -30.20 6.76
CA ALA A 322 166.93 -29.65 7.19
C ALA A 322 167.43 -30.27 8.51
N VAL A 323 166.56 -30.40 9.52
CA VAL A 323 166.88 -31.03 10.81
C VAL A 323 167.24 -32.51 10.64
N GLN A 324 166.56 -33.24 9.77
CA GLN A 324 166.91 -34.64 9.46
C GLN A 324 168.34 -34.76 8.89
N ASN A 325 168.73 -33.86 7.97
CA ASN A 325 170.08 -33.82 7.43
C ASN A 325 171.15 -33.47 8.48
N VAL A 326 170.86 -32.54 9.39
CA VAL A 326 171.76 -32.21 10.52
C VAL A 326 171.89 -33.38 11.49
N SER A 327 170.79 -34.08 11.80
CA SER A 327 170.80 -35.28 12.65
C SER A 327 171.67 -36.40 12.04
N ASN A 328 171.51 -36.67 10.74
CA ASN A 328 172.34 -37.64 10.01
C ASN A 328 173.83 -37.23 9.97
N LYS A 329 174.14 -35.93 9.96
CA LYS A 329 175.52 -35.42 10.10
C LYS A 329 176.06 -35.67 11.52
N LEU A 330 175.24 -35.45 12.55
CA LEU A 330 175.61 -35.63 13.95
C LEU A 330 175.87 -37.09 14.33
N THR A 331 175.07 -38.04 13.83
CA THR A 331 175.30 -39.48 14.05
C THR A 331 176.60 -39.95 13.37
N SER A 332 176.89 -39.47 12.17
CA SER A 332 178.18 -39.72 11.49
C SER A 332 179.37 -39.22 12.31
N MET A 333 179.29 -38.01 12.88
CA MET A 333 180.35 -37.46 13.74
C MET A 333 180.47 -38.21 15.08
N ARG A 334 179.36 -38.62 15.70
CA ARG A 334 179.37 -39.43 16.94
C ARG A 334 180.04 -40.79 16.75
N ASN A 335 179.80 -41.46 15.62
CA ASN A 335 180.47 -42.73 15.31
C ASN A 335 181.99 -42.56 15.16
N LYS A 336 182.46 -41.50 14.49
CA LYS A 336 183.89 -41.18 14.39
C LYS A 336 184.52 -40.90 15.76
N ASN A 337 183.83 -40.15 16.62
CA ASN A 337 184.34 -39.84 17.96
C ASN A 337 184.41 -41.09 18.86
N ARG A 338 183.44 -42.00 18.75
CA ARG A 338 183.48 -43.30 19.46
C ARG A 338 184.65 -44.18 19.00
N GLN A 339 185.08 -44.05 17.75
CA GLN A 339 186.19 -44.83 17.20
C GLN A 339 187.54 -44.34 17.75
N ALA A 340 187.77 -43.02 17.79
CA ALA A 340 188.97 -42.42 18.39
C ALA A 340 189.14 -42.78 19.88
N LEU A 341 188.04 -42.74 20.66
CA LEU A 341 188.05 -43.11 22.09
C LEU A 341 188.41 -44.59 22.36
N MET A 342 188.27 -45.48 21.37
CA MET A 342 188.74 -46.87 21.51
C MET A 342 190.25 -46.98 21.22
N GLU A 343 190.76 -46.24 20.23
CA GLU A 343 192.19 -46.19 19.89
C GLU A 343 193.06 -45.57 20.99
N GLU A 344 192.53 -44.59 21.73
CA GLU A 344 193.14 -43.98 22.92
C GLU A 344 193.28 -44.99 24.07
N ALA A 345 192.17 -45.65 24.43
CA ALA A 345 192.13 -46.66 25.48
C ALA A 345 192.93 -47.95 25.16
N GLU A 346 193.28 -48.19 23.88
CA GLU A 346 194.15 -49.28 23.47
C GLU A 346 195.62 -49.02 23.83
N LYS A 347 196.07 -47.75 23.80
CA LYS A 347 197.47 -47.37 24.05
C LYS A 347 197.82 -47.21 25.51
N GLU A 348 196.90 -46.74 26.36
CA GLU A 348 197.14 -46.67 27.81
C GLU A 348 197.39 -48.06 28.41
N ARG A 349 196.66 -49.09 27.95
CA ARG A 349 196.85 -50.49 28.35
C ARG A 349 198.26 -51.00 28.04
N GLN A 350 198.84 -50.60 26.90
CA GLN A 350 200.16 -51.06 26.44
C GLN A 350 201.32 -50.56 27.31
N ILE A 351 201.16 -49.43 28.02
CA ILE A 351 202.22 -48.90 28.90
C ILE A 351 202.16 -49.57 30.28
N HIS A 352 200.96 -49.78 30.83
CA HIS A 352 200.82 -50.40 32.16
C HIS A 352 201.17 -51.89 32.16
N THR A 353 200.92 -52.62 31.06
CA THR A 353 201.36 -54.02 30.92
C THR A 353 202.88 -54.18 30.97
N ASN A 354 203.64 -53.24 30.41
CA ASN A 354 205.11 -53.36 30.32
C ASN A 354 205.83 -53.19 31.66
N LEU A 355 205.20 -52.55 32.66
CA LEU A 355 205.77 -52.41 34.01
C LEU A 355 205.32 -53.53 34.96
N SER A 356 204.12 -54.07 34.78
CA SER A 356 203.60 -55.19 35.59
C SER A 356 204.27 -56.55 35.28
N GLN A 357 205.13 -56.63 34.27
CA GLN A 357 205.69 -57.90 33.76
C GLN A 357 207.10 -58.24 34.24
N LEU A 358 207.76 -57.38 35.04
CA LEU A 358 209.17 -57.57 35.40
C LEU A 358 209.46 -58.40 36.67
N GLU A 359 208.52 -58.56 37.62
CA GLU A 359 208.81 -59.26 38.88
C GLU A 359 207.86 -60.40 39.27
N GLU A 360 206.53 -60.27 39.10
CA GLU A 360 205.61 -61.37 39.48
C GLU A 360 205.40 -62.44 38.39
N LEU A 361 206.10 -62.31 37.26
CA LEU A 361 206.55 -63.47 36.47
C LEU A 361 207.84 -64.07 37.07
N ARG A 362 207.75 -64.49 38.33
CA ARG A 362 208.67 -65.47 38.92
C ARG A 362 207.94 -66.70 39.43
N GLU A 363 206.85 -66.51 40.17
CA GLU A 363 205.95 -67.55 40.72
C GLU A 363 204.61 -66.88 41.11
N LYS A 364 203.41 -67.27 40.65
CA LYS A 364 202.99 -68.44 39.86
C LYS A 364 201.93 -68.07 38.80
N PHE A 365 202.34 -68.01 37.53
CA PHE A 365 201.46 -68.33 36.40
C PHE A 365 201.71 -69.79 35.97
N GLU A 366 201.50 -70.72 36.90
CA GLU A 366 201.36 -72.14 36.63
C GLU A 366 199.88 -72.49 36.84
N ASN A 367 199.13 -72.49 35.73
CA ASN A 367 197.99 -73.35 35.38
C ASN A 367 196.87 -73.64 36.43
N PHE A 368 195.58 -73.60 36.09
CA PHE A 368 194.83 -73.01 34.97
C PHE A 368 193.34 -72.92 35.37
N ARG A 369 192.53 -72.14 34.63
CA ARG A 369 191.07 -72.02 34.82
C ARG A 369 190.31 -73.07 33.99
N SER A 370 189.23 -73.67 34.52
CA SER A 370 188.37 -74.63 33.79
C SER A 370 186.86 -74.47 34.07
N LYS A 371 186.01 -74.99 33.16
CA LYS A 371 184.52 -75.00 33.21
C LYS A 371 183.96 -75.94 32.10
N THR A 372 182.80 -76.61 32.30
CA THR A 372 182.28 -77.63 31.33
C THR A 372 180.73 -77.73 31.25
N LEU A 373 180.24 -78.41 30.19
CA LEU A 373 178.86 -78.71 29.68
C LEU A 373 177.99 -79.65 30.57
N CYS A 374 176.67 -79.93 30.39
CA CYS A 374 175.46 -79.41 29.63
C CYS A 374 174.20 -79.99 30.39
N ALA A 375 172.93 -80.28 29.96
CA ALA A 375 172.01 -80.25 28.78
C ALA A 375 170.53 -80.33 29.35
N GLN A 376 169.37 -80.62 28.69
CA GLN A 376 168.88 -80.91 27.32
C GLN A 376 167.32 -80.65 27.26
N GLU A 377 166.68 -80.61 26.08
CA GLU A 377 165.21 -80.49 25.88
C GLU A 377 164.51 -81.83 25.53
N ARG A 378 163.30 -82.12 26.07
CA ARG A 378 162.42 -83.22 25.54
C ARG A 378 160.92 -83.22 25.92
N LEU A 379 160.32 -82.11 26.37
CA LEU A 379 159.02 -82.14 27.09
C LEU A 379 157.97 -81.13 26.56
N ARG A 380 157.79 -81.03 25.23
CA ARG A 380 156.92 -80.00 24.60
C ARG A 380 155.97 -80.48 23.48
N GLN A 381 155.58 -81.76 23.48
CA GLN A 381 154.66 -82.34 22.47
C GLN A 381 153.62 -83.31 23.10
N LEU A 382 153.26 -83.13 24.37
CA LEU A 382 152.37 -84.04 25.11
C LEU A 382 151.15 -83.36 25.80
N ASN A 383 151.08 -82.02 25.78
CA ASN A 383 149.97 -81.28 26.43
C ASN A 383 148.77 -81.02 25.50
N GLU A 384 148.87 -81.32 24.20
CA GLU A 384 147.92 -80.83 23.18
C GLU A 384 146.73 -81.76 22.92
N ILE A 385 146.76 -82.99 23.46
CA ILE A 385 145.69 -84.01 23.30
C ILE A 385 144.71 -84.02 24.48
N VAL A 386 145.14 -83.65 25.69
CA VAL A 386 144.30 -83.71 26.92
C VAL A 386 143.13 -82.73 26.88
N GLU A 387 143.31 -81.57 26.23
CA GLU A 387 142.31 -80.50 26.21
C GLU A 387 141.02 -80.79 25.43
N GLN A 388 140.97 -81.82 24.58
CA GLN A 388 139.80 -82.10 23.73
C GLN A 388 138.80 -83.08 24.39
N GLU A 389 139.29 -84.07 25.15
CA GLU A 389 138.45 -85.05 25.87
C GLU A 389 137.60 -84.39 26.97
N GLU A 390 138.17 -83.47 27.75
CA GLU A 390 137.49 -82.81 28.90
C GLU A 390 136.25 -81.98 28.52
N ARG A 391 136.06 -81.70 27.23
CA ARG A 391 134.97 -80.84 26.73
C ARG A 391 133.69 -81.62 26.41
N GLN A 392 133.77 -82.92 26.08
CA GLN A 392 132.59 -83.70 25.71
C GLN A 392 131.87 -84.34 26.91
N MET A 393 132.59 -84.77 27.95
CA MET A 393 132.00 -85.40 29.14
C MET A 393 131.10 -84.48 29.99
N LYS A 394 131.20 -83.16 29.84
CA LYS A 394 130.34 -82.20 30.59
C LYS A 394 128.92 -82.14 30.02
N VAL A 395 128.78 -82.02 28.70
CA VAL A 395 127.50 -81.71 28.04
C VAL A 395 126.39 -82.74 28.36
N LEU A 396 126.70 -84.04 28.33
CA LEU A 396 125.71 -85.10 28.60
C LEU A 396 125.35 -85.25 30.09
N SER A 397 126.25 -84.85 30.99
CA SER A 397 125.93 -84.71 32.43
C SER A 397 124.97 -83.54 32.65
N ASP A 398 125.22 -82.41 32.00
CA ASP A 398 124.48 -81.17 32.21
C ASP A 398 123.01 -81.26 31.78
N GLU A 399 122.69 -82.00 30.70
CA GLU A 399 121.30 -82.11 30.19
C GLU A 399 120.42 -83.09 30.96
N THR A 400 120.95 -84.25 31.38
CA THR A 400 120.19 -85.21 32.19
C THR A 400 119.93 -84.69 33.61
N ALA A 401 120.89 -83.97 34.19
CA ALA A 401 120.68 -83.20 35.42
C ALA A 401 119.61 -82.11 35.23
N ARG A 402 119.56 -81.45 34.06
CA ARG A 402 118.62 -80.35 33.76
C ARG A 402 117.17 -80.76 33.87
N LEU A 403 116.77 -81.87 33.24
CA LEU A 403 115.36 -82.27 33.15
C LEU A 403 114.81 -82.84 34.47
N SER A 404 115.57 -83.70 35.15
CA SER A 404 115.18 -84.20 36.48
C SER A 404 115.11 -83.08 37.51
N THR A 405 116.05 -82.12 37.48
CA THR A 405 115.96 -80.95 38.36
C THR A 405 114.85 -79.98 37.94
N ALA A 406 114.48 -79.88 36.66
CA ALA A 406 113.33 -79.07 36.24
C ALA A 406 111.99 -79.63 36.77
N LEU A 407 111.77 -80.95 36.68
CA LEU A 407 110.53 -81.56 37.16
C LEU A 407 110.42 -81.55 38.70
N TYR A 408 111.53 -81.81 39.41
CA TYR A 408 111.57 -81.63 40.86
C TYR A 408 111.37 -80.17 41.28
N ARG A 409 111.96 -79.20 40.56
CA ARG A 409 111.69 -77.75 40.77
C ARG A 409 110.21 -77.44 40.59
N ALA A 410 109.56 -77.92 39.53
CA ALA A 410 108.13 -77.67 39.29
C ALA A 410 107.24 -78.24 40.40
N GLN A 411 107.51 -79.47 40.86
CA GLN A 411 106.76 -80.09 41.97
C GLN A 411 107.01 -79.35 43.29
N SER A 412 108.27 -78.97 43.57
CA SER A 412 108.66 -78.18 44.74
C SER A 412 108.04 -76.78 44.72
N GLN A 413 108.01 -76.13 43.55
CA GLN A 413 107.34 -74.84 43.33
C GLN A 413 105.84 -74.95 43.58
N HIS A 414 105.15 -75.98 43.09
CA HIS A 414 103.72 -76.13 43.38
C HIS A 414 103.44 -76.29 44.88
N VAL A 415 104.28 -77.01 45.63
CA VAL A 415 104.13 -77.09 47.10
C VAL A 415 104.44 -75.73 47.75
N ALA A 416 105.54 -75.08 47.35
CA ALA A 416 105.92 -73.76 47.83
C ALA A 416 104.80 -72.72 47.62
N MET A 417 104.24 -72.60 46.41
CA MET A 417 103.11 -71.72 46.10
C MET A 417 101.86 -72.01 46.97
N LYS A 418 101.67 -73.26 47.42
CA LYS A 418 100.54 -73.66 48.28
C LYS A 418 100.75 -73.38 49.76
N ASP A 419 102.00 -73.36 50.22
CA ASP A 419 102.34 -72.91 51.57
C ASP A 419 102.51 -71.38 51.63
N GLU A 420 102.93 -70.77 50.52
CA GLU A 420 102.89 -69.33 50.27
C GLU A 420 101.44 -68.83 50.24
N GLU A 421 100.48 -69.54 49.64
CA GLU A 421 99.05 -69.18 49.75
C GLU A 421 98.56 -69.15 51.22
N LYS A 422 99.04 -70.07 52.07
CA LYS A 422 98.69 -70.11 53.50
C LYS A 422 99.37 -68.98 54.28
N LEU A 423 100.65 -68.73 53.99
CA LEU A 423 101.41 -67.61 54.55
C LEU A 423 100.75 -66.28 54.17
N LEU A 424 100.39 -66.07 52.90
CA LEU A 424 99.67 -64.91 52.40
C LEU A 424 98.27 -64.78 53.04
N ARG A 425 97.54 -65.87 53.32
CA ARG A 425 96.28 -65.79 54.09
C ARG A 425 96.49 -65.36 55.54
N ILE A 426 97.56 -65.84 56.19
CA ILE A 426 97.93 -65.42 57.56
C ILE A 426 98.44 -63.97 57.55
N GLU A 427 99.16 -63.57 56.51
CA GLU A 427 99.64 -62.20 56.30
C GLU A 427 98.50 -61.24 55.97
N VAL A 428 97.47 -61.65 55.23
CA VAL A 428 96.22 -60.90 55.06
C VAL A 428 95.53 -60.68 56.40
N LEU A 429 95.34 -61.72 57.23
CA LEU A 429 94.75 -61.55 58.57
C LEU A 429 95.63 -60.69 59.50
N SER A 430 96.96 -60.80 59.39
CA SER A 430 97.94 -60.00 60.13
C SER A 430 97.92 -58.54 59.68
N THR A 431 97.83 -58.27 58.37
CA THR A 431 97.75 -56.93 57.80
C THR A 431 96.35 -56.32 57.94
N GLU A 432 95.27 -57.09 58.03
CA GLU A 432 93.94 -56.61 58.44
C GLU A 432 93.95 -56.17 59.92
N SER A 433 94.56 -56.96 60.81
CA SER A 433 94.83 -56.55 62.19
C SER A 433 95.76 -55.33 62.25
N GLY A 434 96.76 -55.29 61.37
CA GLY A 434 97.67 -54.17 61.15
C GLY A 434 96.95 -52.90 60.69
N ILE A 435 96.01 -53.01 59.75
CA ILE A 435 95.13 -51.94 59.28
C ILE A 435 94.19 -51.49 60.39
N GLY A 436 93.72 -52.39 61.26
CA GLY A 436 93.00 -52.03 62.48
C GLY A 436 93.85 -51.16 63.42
N LYS A 437 95.09 -51.56 63.68
CA LYS A 437 96.07 -50.81 64.49
C LYS A 437 96.48 -49.49 63.82
N ILE A 438 96.68 -49.48 62.50
CA ILE A 438 97.00 -48.29 61.71
C ILE A 438 95.82 -47.34 61.66
N LYS A 439 94.56 -47.80 61.59
CA LYS A 439 93.37 -46.95 61.72
C LYS A 439 93.21 -46.38 63.13
N ALA A 440 93.56 -47.13 64.17
CA ALA A 440 93.61 -46.61 65.53
C ALA A 440 94.74 -45.59 65.72
N ALA A 441 95.91 -45.84 65.12
CA ALA A 441 97.03 -44.91 65.08
C ALA A 441 96.70 -43.65 64.26
N MET A 442 96.04 -43.77 63.11
CA MET A 442 95.51 -42.64 62.34
C MET A 442 94.52 -41.84 63.20
N LYS A 443 93.62 -42.46 63.97
CA LYS A 443 92.77 -41.74 64.94
C LYS A 443 93.51 -41.12 66.13
N ILE A 444 94.81 -41.38 66.31
CA ILE A 444 95.68 -40.67 67.25
C ILE A 444 96.43 -39.56 66.49
N GLN A 445 96.96 -39.88 65.31
CA GLN A 445 97.64 -38.96 64.40
C GLN A 445 96.72 -37.83 63.91
N GLU A 446 95.44 -38.10 63.67
CA GLU A 446 94.38 -37.14 63.32
C GLU A 446 94.14 -36.18 64.48
N ARG A 447 94.15 -36.68 65.73
CA ARG A 447 94.03 -35.83 66.93
C ARG A 447 95.31 -35.04 67.19
N GLU A 448 96.47 -35.59 66.89
CA GLU A 448 97.74 -34.85 66.95
C GLU A 448 97.89 -33.89 65.76
N ILE A 449 97.28 -34.14 64.60
CA ILE A 449 97.17 -33.20 63.47
C ILE A 449 96.17 -32.10 63.83
N ILE A 450 95.06 -32.39 64.52
CA ILE A 450 94.18 -31.35 65.08
C ILE A 450 94.98 -30.51 66.10
N ARG A 451 95.70 -31.14 67.04
CA ARG A 451 96.54 -30.41 68.01
C ARG A 451 97.70 -29.64 67.34
N GLN A 452 98.29 -30.16 66.27
CA GLN A 452 99.34 -29.49 65.51
C GLN A 452 98.79 -28.43 64.55
N THR A 453 97.54 -28.51 64.11
CA THR A 453 96.86 -27.40 63.43
C THR A 453 96.36 -26.36 64.42
N GLU A 454 96.00 -26.70 65.66
CA GLU A 454 95.79 -25.73 66.75
C GLU A 454 97.09 -25.01 67.14
N ILE A 455 98.22 -25.73 67.16
CA ILE A 455 99.56 -25.14 67.33
C ILE A 455 99.95 -24.34 66.09
N SER A 456 99.66 -24.82 64.88
CA SER A 456 99.86 -24.06 63.62
C SER A 456 99.04 -22.78 63.70
N TYR A 457 97.72 -22.82 63.86
CA TYR A 457 96.89 -21.63 64.04
C TYR A 457 97.37 -20.68 65.15
N ASN A 458 98.02 -21.16 66.23
CA ASN A 458 98.68 -20.29 67.20
C ASN A 458 100.01 -19.69 66.69
N VAL A 459 100.84 -20.48 66.01
CA VAL A 459 102.09 -20.02 65.38
C VAL A 459 101.79 -19.09 64.22
N ASP A 460 100.91 -19.48 63.29
CA ASP A 460 100.33 -18.73 62.19
C ASP A 460 99.65 -17.44 62.68
N TYR A 461 98.89 -17.43 63.78
CA TYR A 461 98.35 -16.18 64.36
C TYR A 461 99.47 -15.27 64.93
N ASN A 462 100.53 -15.84 65.53
CA ASN A 462 101.68 -15.06 65.97
C ASN A 462 102.56 -14.59 64.79
N ILE A 463 102.62 -15.36 63.69
CA ILE A 463 103.25 -15.00 62.42
C ILE A 463 102.44 -13.89 61.77
N GLU A 464 101.13 -14.05 61.56
CA GLU A 464 100.22 -13.04 61.02
C GLU A 464 100.29 -11.73 61.82
N LYS A 465 100.44 -11.79 63.14
CA LYS A 465 100.64 -10.62 64.01
C LYS A 465 102.05 -10.01 63.93
N LEU A 466 103.07 -10.79 63.56
CA LEU A 466 104.40 -10.29 63.23
C LEU A 466 104.48 -9.79 61.78
N GLU A 467 103.72 -10.39 60.86
CA GLU A 467 103.60 -10.04 59.44
C GLU A 467 102.73 -8.80 59.26
N GLU A 468 101.67 -8.60 60.02
CA GLU A 468 100.95 -7.33 60.13
C GLU A 468 101.91 -6.23 60.61
N ARG A 469 102.74 -6.54 61.62
CA ARG A 469 103.76 -5.61 62.13
C ARG A 469 104.89 -5.36 61.13
N ILE A 470 105.25 -6.33 60.29
CA ILE A 470 106.27 -6.21 59.24
C ILE A 470 105.70 -5.53 57.99
N ALA A 471 104.46 -5.78 57.59
CA ALA A 471 103.79 -5.16 56.45
C ALA A 471 103.50 -3.68 56.70
N ASN A 472 103.06 -3.33 57.92
CA ASN A 472 103.00 -1.94 58.39
C ASN A 472 104.38 -1.25 58.45
N MET A 473 105.49 -2.02 58.44
CA MET A 473 106.87 -1.52 58.37
C MET A 473 107.49 -1.61 56.96
N ARG A 474 106.86 -2.29 55.98
CA ARG A 474 107.44 -2.58 54.65
C ARG A 474 106.72 -1.95 53.46
N GLY A 475 105.45 -1.57 53.55
CA GLY A 475 104.80 -0.71 52.56
C GLY A 475 104.38 -1.35 51.21
N GLU A 476 104.71 -2.62 50.96
CA GLU A 476 104.31 -3.42 49.79
C GLU A 476 103.72 -4.76 50.30
N ASN A 477 102.62 -5.33 49.78
CA ASN A 477 101.75 -4.96 48.66
C ASN A 477 100.27 -4.93 49.10
N LYS A 478 99.52 -3.88 48.77
CA LYS A 478 98.05 -3.87 48.89
C LYS A 478 97.32 -4.22 47.58
N GLN A 479 97.98 -4.03 46.43
CA GLN A 479 97.34 -4.06 45.10
C GLN A 479 96.69 -5.41 44.75
N GLU A 480 97.41 -6.53 44.75
CA GLU A 480 96.84 -7.82 44.28
C GLU A 480 95.74 -8.37 45.20
N GLY A 481 95.93 -8.23 46.52
CA GLY A 481 94.92 -8.60 47.52
C GLY A 481 93.65 -7.75 47.36
N ALA A 482 93.81 -6.43 47.20
CA ALA A 482 92.70 -5.54 46.89
C ALA A 482 92.04 -5.89 45.55
N ASN A 483 92.80 -6.21 44.50
CA ASN A 483 92.26 -6.55 43.18
C ASN A 483 91.43 -7.85 43.21
N ARG A 484 91.87 -8.90 43.90
CA ARG A 484 91.08 -10.14 44.07
C ARG A 484 89.87 -9.96 44.99
N ALA A 485 90.00 -9.15 46.05
CA ALA A 485 88.88 -8.80 46.91
C ALA A 485 87.84 -7.96 46.16
N HIS A 486 88.29 -6.96 45.39
CA HIS A 486 87.47 -6.08 44.56
C HIS A 486 86.78 -6.86 43.43
N ALA A 487 87.46 -7.77 42.74
CA ALA A 487 86.83 -8.62 41.73
C ALA A 487 85.70 -9.49 42.33
N LYS A 488 85.91 -10.10 43.51
CA LYS A 488 84.85 -10.83 44.23
C LYS A 488 83.73 -9.91 44.73
N LEU A 489 84.06 -8.70 45.17
CA LEU A 489 83.11 -7.70 45.63
C LEU A 489 82.24 -7.19 44.47
N VAL A 490 82.82 -6.84 43.33
CA VAL A 490 82.12 -6.48 42.08
C VAL A 490 81.25 -7.63 41.58
N GLN A 491 81.73 -8.88 41.63
CA GLN A 491 80.91 -10.05 41.28
C GLN A 491 79.72 -10.23 42.24
N ALA A 492 79.93 -10.04 43.55
CA ALA A 492 78.87 -10.11 44.55
C ALA A 492 77.88 -8.94 44.43
N GLU A 493 78.35 -7.73 44.11
CA GLU A 493 77.54 -6.56 43.84
C GLU A 493 76.71 -6.73 42.56
N ALA A 494 77.29 -7.27 41.47
CA ALA A 494 76.53 -7.59 40.26
C ALA A 494 75.42 -8.62 40.53
N ILE A 495 75.71 -9.69 41.28
CA ILE A 495 74.72 -10.69 41.70
C ILE A 495 73.67 -10.07 42.63
N TYR A 496 74.06 -9.17 43.54
CA TYR A 496 73.15 -8.45 44.44
C TYR A 496 72.24 -7.49 43.65
N LEU A 497 72.78 -6.72 42.71
CA LEU A 497 72.03 -5.80 41.86
C LEU A 497 71.05 -6.55 40.95
N ALA A 498 71.46 -7.65 40.32
CA ALA A 498 70.56 -8.51 39.56
C ALA A 498 69.45 -9.11 40.43
N ARG A 499 69.77 -9.59 41.64
CA ARG A 499 68.76 -10.06 42.62
C ARG A 499 67.83 -8.94 43.10
N LYS A 500 68.33 -7.72 43.27
CA LYS A 500 67.57 -6.53 43.68
C LYS A 500 66.63 -6.05 42.56
N GLN A 501 67.10 -6.07 41.31
CA GLN A 501 66.26 -5.82 40.13
C GLN A 501 65.16 -6.88 40.02
N ASN A 502 65.50 -8.17 40.08
CA ASN A 502 64.52 -9.26 40.06
C ASN A 502 63.51 -9.16 41.21
N TYR A 503 63.95 -8.82 42.43
CA TYR A 503 63.06 -8.57 43.56
C TYR A 503 62.11 -7.39 43.29
N SER A 504 62.61 -6.27 42.77
CA SER A 504 61.77 -5.10 42.44
C SER A 504 60.77 -5.38 41.31
N LEU A 505 61.15 -6.18 40.31
CA LEU A 505 60.27 -6.65 39.25
C LEU A 505 59.17 -7.56 39.81
N LEU A 506 59.54 -8.52 40.66
CA LEU A 506 58.59 -9.43 41.31
C LEU A 506 57.63 -8.66 42.24
N GLN A 507 58.12 -7.65 42.96
CA GLN A 507 57.32 -6.77 43.81
C GLN A 507 56.34 -5.92 42.99
N ALA A 508 56.77 -5.40 41.83
CA ALA A 508 55.90 -4.69 40.89
C ALA A 508 54.83 -5.62 40.26
N GLN A 509 55.20 -6.85 39.92
CA GLN A 509 54.27 -7.87 39.43
C GLN A 509 53.23 -8.25 40.50
N ILE A 510 53.65 -8.46 41.76
CA ILE A 510 52.75 -8.72 42.90
C ILE A 510 51.81 -7.53 43.13
N ALA A 511 52.32 -6.30 43.08
CA ALA A 511 51.48 -5.09 43.21
C ALA A 511 50.45 -4.98 42.07
N LYS A 512 50.86 -5.28 40.82
CA LYS A 512 49.94 -5.34 39.68
C LYS A 512 48.86 -6.41 39.88
N VAL A 513 49.23 -7.64 40.23
CA VAL A 513 48.27 -8.74 40.49
C VAL A 513 47.30 -8.40 41.63
N GLN A 514 47.75 -7.68 42.67
CA GLN A 514 46.85 -7.20 43.73
C GLN A 514 45.87 -6.12 43.25
N ILE A 515 46.28 -5.24 42.33
CA ILE A 515 45.40 -4.24 41.70
C ILE A 515 44.41 -4.95 40.77
N ASP A 516 44.88 -5.84 39.91
CA ASP A 516 44.05 -6.61 38.97
C ASP A 516 43.02 -7.48 39.73
N PHE A 517 43.41 -8.10 40.85
CA PHE A 517 42.50 -8.82 41.75
C PHE A 517 41.43 -7.91 42.37
N ARG A 518 41.79 -6.72 42.86
CA ARG A 518 40.81 -5.74 43.41
C ARG A 518 39.84 -5.28 42.34
N ASN A 519 40.32 -4.99 41.13
CA ASN A 519 39.52 -4.61 39.98
C ASN A 519 38.54 -5.73 39.59
N LEU A 520 39.04 -6.97 39.45
CA LEU A 520 38.23 -8.14 39.10
C LEU A 520 37.18 -8.46 40.17
N ASN A 521 37.54 -8.34 41.46
CA ASN A 521 36.59 -8.49 42.56
C ASN A 521 35.53 -7.37 42.55
N SER A 522 35.90 -6.12 42.22
CA SER A 522 34.91 -5.04 42.06
C SER A 522 33.94 -5.31 40.91
N ILE A 523 34.42 -5.84 39.78
CA ILE A 523 33.56 -6.24 38.65
C ILE A 523 32.65 -7.40 39.07
N TYR A 524 33.19 -8.44 39.71
CA TYR A 524 32.41 -9.57 40.22
C TYR A 524 31.28 -9.15 41.17
N GLN A 525 31.53 -8.19 42.08
CA GLN A 525 30.48 -7.67 42.98
C GLN A 525 29.42 -6.85 42.23
N GLN A 526 29.78 -6.13 41.17
CA GLN A 526 28.84 -5.42 40.30
C GLN A 526 27.98 -6.40 39.48
N ASP A 527 28.61 -7.41 38.88
CA ASP A 527 27.92 -8.48 38.14
C ASP A 527 26.98 -9.28 39.05
N TYR A 528 27.42 -9.61 40.27
CA TYR A 528 26.59 -10.28 41.28
C TYR A 528 25.36 -9.45 41.65
N ALA A 529 25.54 -8.15 41.93
CA ALA A 529 24.43 -7.25 42.23
C ALA A 529 23.47 -7.07 41.03
N GLU A 530 23.99 -7.05 39.80
CA GLU A 530 23.15 -7.06 38.59
C GLU A 530 22.39 -8.39 38.44
N ILE A 531 23.01 -9.53 38.71
CA ILE A 531 22.35 -10.85 38.72
C ILE A 531 21.21 -10.87 39.73
N GLU A 532 21.43 -10.45 40.99
CA GLU A 532 20.34 -10.34 41.99
C GLU A 532 19.23 -9.39 41.52
N ARG A 533 19.58 -8.22 40.98
CA ARG A 533 18.65 -7.25 40.40
C ARG A 533 17.87 -7.81 39.20
N MET A 534 18.43 -8.76 38.46
CA MET A 534 17.75 -9.45 37.35
C MET A 534 16.88 -10.61 37.84
N VAL A 535 17.32 -11.37 38.85
CA VAL A 535 16.51 -12.40 39.52
C VAL A 535 15.29 -11.78 40.22
N GLY A 536 15.43 -10.61 40.83
CA GLY A 536 14.30 -9.84 41.38
C GLY A 536 13.27 -9.46 40.31
N LYS A 537 13.72 -8.89 39.18
CA LYS A 537 12.85 -8.58 38.03
C LYS A 537 12.21 -9.83 37.43
N LEU A 538 12.92 -10.96 37.37
CA LEU A 538 12.37 -12.22 36.87
C LEU A 538 11.21 -12.69 37.76
N LYS A 539 11.39 -12.70 39.09
CA LYS A 539 10.33 -13.03 40.05
C LYS A 539 9.12 -12.10 39.93
N GLU A 540 9.35 -10.79 39.76
CA GLU A 540 8.29 -9.80 39.50
C GLU A 540 7.50 -10.13 38.22
N LYS A 541 8.18 -10.45 37.11
CA LYS A 541 7.50 -10.80 35.85
C LYS A 541 6.77 -12.14 35.93
N SER A 542 7.32 -13.16 36.61
CA SER A 542 6.62 -14.41 36.87
C SER A 542 5.31 -14.20 37.64
N LEU A 543 5.34 -13.37 38.70
CA LEU A 543 4.14 -13.03 39.48
C LEU A 543 3.07 -12.32 38.61
N ILE A 544 3.49 -11.42 37.72
CA ILE A 544 2.60 -10.74 36.79
C ILE A 544 1.99 -11.73 35.79
N VAL A 545 2.77 -12.68 35.26
CA VAL A 545 2.28 -13.74 34.37
C VAL A 545 1.28 -14.64 35.08
N GLU A 546 1.59 -15.15 36.29
CA GLU A 546 0.67 -15.94 37.09
C GLU A 546 -0.64 -15.20 37.40
N GLY A 547 -0.56 -13.91 37.74
CA GLY A 547 -1.73 -13.05 37.95
C GLY A 547 -2.57 -12.88 36.68
N GLY A 548 -1.90 -12.78 35.52
CA GLY A 548 -2.53 -12.80 34.20
C GLY A 548 -3.24 -14.12 33.90
N GLU A 549 -2.60 -15.26 34.14
CA GLU A 549 -3.22 -16.58 33.94
C GLU A 549 -4.42 -16.80 34.88
N LYS A 550 -4.32 -16.39 36.15
CA LYS A 550 -5.42 -16.51 37.13
C LYS A 550 -6.64 -15.70 36.67
N LYS A 551 -6.43 -14.47 36.16
CA LYS A 551 -7.49 -13.66 35.53
C LYS A 551 -8.03 -14.29 34.24
N LEU A 552 -7.17 -14.84 33.38
CA LEU A 552 -7.59 -15.51 32.15
C LEU A 552 -8.49 -16.71 32.45
N ARG A 553 -8.12 -17.55 33.43
CA ARG A 553 -8.94 -18.68 33.90
C ARG A 553 -10.32 -18.21 34.37
N GLN A 554 -10.38 -17.16 35.20
CA GLN A 554 -11.65 -16.56 35.64
C GLN A 554 -12.49 -16.04 34.44
N CYS A 555 -11.90 -15.29 33.52
CA CYS A 555 -12.63 -14.79 32.35
C CYS A 555 -13.11 -15.94 31.43
N THR A 556 -12.42 -17.08 31.39
CA THR A 556 -12.91 -18.26 30.66
C THR A 556 -14.12 -18.93 31.33
N THR A 557 -14.20 -18.99 32.67
CA THR A 557 -15.38 -19.51 33.37
C THR A 557 -16.57 -18.56 33.25
N GLU A 558 -16.36 -17.25 33.45
CA GLU A 558 -17.41 -16.23 33.26
C GLU A 558 -17.99 -16.27 31.82
N ASN A 559 -17.14 -16.50 30.82
CA ASN A 559 -17.58 -16.65 29.43
C ASN A 559 -18.37 -17.95 29.21
N GLN A 560 -17.99 -19.07 29.85
CA GLN A 560 -18.76 -20.32 29.80
C GLN A 560 -20.15 -20.15 30.43
N GLU A 561 -20.23 -19.48 31.58
CA GLU A 561 -21.50 -19.13 32.25
C GLU A 561 -22.38 -18.29 31.32
N ARG A 562 -21.85 -17.20 30.74
CA ARG A 562 -22.58 -16.34 29.78
C ARG A 562 -23.04 -17.09 28.52
N LEU A 563 -22.28 -18.09 28.08
CA LEU A 563 -22.67 -18.97 26.97
C LEU A 563 -23.84 -19.88 27.35
N VAL A 564 -23.89 -20.37 28.60
CA VAL A 564 -25.02 -21.14 29.15
C VAL A 564 -26.25 -20.25 29.31
N GLU A 565 -26.14 -19.06 29.92
CA GLU A 565 -27.21 -18.05 30.02
C GLU A 565 -27.82 -17.76 28.64
N ARG A 566 -26.97 -17.50 27.64
CA ARG A 566 -27.39 -17.27 26.25
C ARG A 566 -28.12 -18.47 25.65
N SER A 567 -27.77 -19.70 26.02
CA SER A 567 -28.45 -20.91 25.55
C SER A 567 -29.84 -21.07 26.20
N LEU A 568 -29.95 -20.78 27.51
CA LEU A 568 -31.22 -20.75 28.25
C LEU A 568 -32.16 -19.65 27.72
N LEU A 569 -31.65 -18.46 27.43
CA LEU A 569 -32.42 -17.38 26.81
C LEU A 569 -32.90 -17.77 25.41
N LYS A 570 -32.06 -18.40 24.57
CA LYS A 570 -32.48 -18.94 23.27
C LYS A 570 -33.57 -20.02 23.40
N MET A 571 -33.48 -20.90 24.39
CA MET A 571 -34.54 -21.87 24.68
C MET A 571 -35.84 -21.15 25.09
N ARG A 572 -35.75 -20.11 25.92
CA ARG A 572 -36.93 -19.35 26.36
C ARG A 572 -37.57 -18.55 25.23
N ILE A 573 -36.79 -18.00 24.32
CA ILE A 573 -37.28 -17.37 23.08
C ILE A 573 -38.06 -18.40 22.25
N LYS A 574 -37.50 -19.59 21.99
CA LYS A 574 -38.21 -20.67 21.27
C LYS A 574 -39.50 -21.14 21.94
N GLN A 575 -39.54 -21.15 23.28
CA GLN A 575 -40.78 -21.43 24.02
C GLN A 575 -41.84 -20.33 23.84
N MET A 576 -41.44 -19.08 23.61
CA MET A 576 -42.36 -17.96 23.35
C MET A 576 -42.77 -17.88 21.88
N GLU A 577 -41.85 -18.13 20.93
CA GLU A 577 -42.15 -18.29 19.49
C GLU A 577 -43.25 -19.35 19.30
N SER A 578 -43.05 -20.57 19.82
CA SER A 578 -44.05 -21.65 19.75
C SER A 578 -45.37 -21.35 20.50
N ARG A 579 -45.41 -20.35 21.38
CA ARG A 579 -46.67 -19.85 21.98
C ARG A 579 -47.36 -18.84 21.09
N VAL A 580 -46.60 -17.96 20.42
CA VAL A 580 -47.12 -17.00 19.43
C VAL A 580 -47.69 -17.75 18.22
N ASP A 581 -46.97 -18.74 17.70
CA ASP A 581 -47.45 -19.59 16.60
C ASP A 581 -48.83 -20.20 16.92
N LYS A 582 -48.98 -20.80 18.12
CA LYS A 582 -50.25 -21.39 18.61
C LYS A 582 -51.37 -20.39 18.88
N GLN A 583 -51.09 -19.08 18.91
CA GLN A 583 -52.11 -18.04 18.95
C GLN A 583 -52.41 -17.51 17.55
N ASN A 584 -51.42 -17.45 16.66
CA ASN A 584 -51.61 -17.19 15.23
C ASN A 584 -52.50 -18.27 14.59
N ASP A 585 -52.26 -19.56 14.87
CA ASP A 585 -53.10 -20.68 14.41
C ASP A 585 -54.58 -20.48 14.79
N LYS A 586 -54.85 -20.07 16.04
CA LYS A 586 -56.21 -19.77 16.52
C LYS A 586 -56.79 -18.50 15.91
N MET A 587 -55.96 -17.49 15.66
CA MET A 587 -56.39 -16.29 14.95
C MET A 587 -56.79 -16.65 13.51
N TYR A 588 -56.03 -17.51 12.83
CA TYR A 588 -56.39 -18.01 11.50
C TYR A 588 -57.69 -18.85 11.51
N THR A 589 -57.94 -19.69 12.53
CA THR A 589 -59.23 -20.43 12.60
C THR A 589 -60.40 -19.50 12.93
N LEU A 590 -60.24 -18.52 13.82
CA LEU A 590 -61.27 -17.51 14.11
C LEU A 590 -61.56 -16.60 12.91
N GLU A 591 -60.53 -16.15 12.20
CA GLU A 591 -60.65 -15.33 10.99
C GLU A 591 -61.30 -16.11 9.85
N ARG A 592 -60.96 -17.39 9.70
CA ARG A 592 -61.66 -18.30 8.78
C ARG A 592 -63.15 -18.41 9.13
N HIS A 593 -63.49 -18.64 10.40
CA HIS A 593 -64.89 -18.72 10.83
C HIS A 593 -65.63 -17.37 10.67
N ARG A 594 -64.94 -16.23 10.83
CA ARG A 594 -65.49 -14.91 10.50
C ARG A 594 -65.84 -14.81 9.02
N MET A 595 -64.93 -15.19 8.12
CA MET A 595 -65.17 -15.22 6.67
C MET A 595 -66.29 -16.18 6.28
N GLU A 596 -66.35 -17.37 6.88
CA GLU A 596 -67.44 -18.35 6.69
C GLU A 596 -68.81 -17.77 7.14
N LEU A 597 -68.86 -17.02 8.24
CA LEU A 597 -70.09 -16.33 8.68
C LEU A 597 -70.44 -15.11 7.81
N GLU A 598 -69.46 -14.30 7.43
CA GLU A 598 -69.66 -13.11 6.56
C GLU A 598 -70.20 -13.53 5.18
N THR A 599 -69.64 -14.59 4.57
CA THR A 599 -70.17 -15.15 3.32
C THR A 599 -71.62 -15.61 3.45
N ALA A 600 -71.95 -16.44 4.46
CA ALA A 600 -73.32 -16.89 4.70
C ALA A 600 -74.32 -15.72 4.94
N ILE A 601 -73.88 -14.65 5.60
CA ILE A 601 -74.68 -13.42 5.77
C ILE A 601 -74.88 -12.71 4.42
N THR A 602 -73.84 -12.58 3.58
CA THR A 602 -73.97 -11.94 2.26
C THR A 602 -74.86 -12.74 1.30
N GLU A 603 -74.74 -14.07 1.26
CA GLU A 603 -75.66 -14.95 0.53
C GLU A 603 -77.10 -14.71 0.97
N ARG A 604 -77.34 -14.67 2.29
CA ARG A 604 -78.70 -14.45 2.82
C ARG A 604 -79.24 -13.04 2.58
N LEU A 605 -78.39 -12.03 2.45
CA LEU A 605 -78.79 -10.68 2.02
C LEU A 605 -79.13 -10.62 0.52
N ILE A 606 -78.43 -11.40 -0.31
CA ILE A 606 -78.75 -11.54 -1.75
C ILE A 606 -80.11 -12.24 -1.93
N ASP A 607 -80.38 -13.33 -1.19
CA ASP A 607 -81.70 -13.97 -1.12
C ASP A 607 -82.81 -12.94 -0.83
N ILE A 608 -82.67 -12.19 0.28
CA ILE A 608 -83.67 -11.23 0.75
C ILE A 608 -83.89 -10.11 -0.27
N ASN A 609 -82.81 -9.61 -0.91
CA ASN A 609 -82.94 -8.61 -1.96
C ASN A 609 -83.64 -9.16 -3.21
N SER A 610 -83.33 -10.39 -3.67
CA SER A 610 -84.02 -11.00 -4.81
C SER A 610 -85.53 -11.17 -4.55
N GLN A 611 -85.92 -11.56 -3.34
CA GLN A 611 -87.32 -11.69 -2.93
C GLN A 611 -88.02 -10.32 -2.87
N LYS A 612 -87.33 -9.30 -2.35
CA LYS A 612 -87.79 -7.91 -2.32
C LYS A 612 -87.98 -7.34 -3.73
N ASP A 613 -87.06 -7.60 -4.65
CA ASP A 613 -87.13 -7.10 -6.02
C ASP A 613 -88.23 -7.80 -6.83
N MET A 614 -88.47 -9.10 -6.60
CA MET A 614 -89.65 -9.81 -7.10
C MET A 614 -90.97 -9.21 -6.58
N LEU A 615 -91.04 -8.80 -5.31
CA LEU A 615 -92.19 -8.10 -4.73
C LEU A 615 -92.36 -6.69 -5.31
N LEU A 616 -91.27 -5.97 -5.58
CA LEU A 616 -91.30 -4.66 -6.25
C LEU A 616 -91.74 -4.76 -7.71
N LEU A 617 -91.32 -5.81 -8.44
CA LEU A 617 -91.77 -6.08 -9.80
C LEU A 617 -93.27 -6.41 -9.83
N LYS A 618 -93.74 -7.28 -8.92
CA LYS A 618 -95.17 -7.57 -8.76
C LYS A 618 -95.98 -6.32 -8.38
N LYS A 619 -95.42 -5.43 -7.56
CA LYS A 619 -96.04 -4.12 -7.25
C LYS A 619 -96.15 -3.22 -8.48
N LYS A 620 -95.11 -3.12 -9.32
CA LYS A 620 -95.17 -2.35 -10.58
C LYS A 620 -96.26 -2.89 -11.50
N TYR A 621 -96.24 -4.20 -11.77
CA TYR A 621 -97.24 -4.86 -12.61
C TYR A 621 -98.70 -4.54 -12.17
N LEU A 622 -98.98 -4.63 -10.86
CA LEU A 622 -100.29 -4.26 -10.29
C LEU A 622 -100.61 -2.74 -10.36
N GLN A 623 -99.59 -1.87 -10.41
CA GLN A 623 -99.77 -0.43 -10.64
C GLN A 623 -100.06 -0.14 -12.12
N ASP A 624 -99.46 -0.90 -13.03
CA ASP A 624 -99.65 -0.78 -14.48
C ASP A 624 -101.03 -1.31 -14.91
N GLU A 625 -101.47 -2.46 -14.38
CA GLU A 625 -102.87 -2.95 -14.53
C GLU A 625 -103.89 -1.93 -13.99
N ARG A 626 -103.58 -1.27 -12.87
CA ARG A 626 -104.42 -0.20 -12.33
C ARG A 626 -104.37 1.09 -13.18
N ALA A 627 -103.35 1.26 -14.02
CA ALA A 627 -103.25 2.38 -14.95
C ALA A 627 -104.04 2.13 -16.23
N THR A 628 -103.95 0.91 -16.81
CA THR A 628 -104.77 0.52 -17.98
C THR A 628 -106.26 0.54 -17.64
N LEU A 629 -106.68 -0.07 -16.54
CA LEU A 629 -108.08 -0.01 -16.08
C LEU A 629 -108.59 1.42 -15.86
N LYS A 630 -107.72 2.37 -15.52
CA LYS A 630 -108.09 3.80 -15.45
C LYS A 630 -108.21 4.44 -16.82
N ALA A 631 -107.35 4.08 -17.77
CA ALA A 631 -107.45 4.53 -19.16
C ALA A 631 -108.79 4.07 -19.78
N ASP A 632 -109.13 2.79 -19.66
CA ASP A 632 -110.39 2.20 -20.13
C ASP A 632 -111.63 2.94 -19.57
N ILE A 633 -111.61 3.29 -18.27
CA ILE A 633 -112.67 4.07 -17.63
C ILE A 633 -112.75 5.49 -18.21
N SER A 634 -111.61 6.14 -18.46
CA SER A 634 -111.58 7.48 -19.05
C SER A 634 -112.03 7.51 -20.52
N GLU A 635 -111.70 6.49 -21.31
CA GLU A 635 -112.19 6.35 -22.69
C GLU A 635 -113.72 6.17 -22.72
N ARG A 636 -114.25 5.30 -21.85
CA ARG A 636 -115.70 5.11 -21.70
C ARG A 636 -116.41 6.38 -21.25
N ALA A 637 -115.81 7.18 -20.36
CA ALA A 637 -116.34 8.48 -19.95
C ALA A 637 -116.37 9.49 -21.11
N LEU A 638 -115.27 9.63 -21.86
CA LEU A 638 -115.20 10.45 -23.07
C LEU A 638 -116.22 9.99 -24.12
N LYS A 639 -116.49 8.69 -24.24
CA LYS A 639 -117.50 8.18 -25.18
C LYS A 639 -118.92 8.58 -24.80
N ILE A 640 -119.23 8.64 -23.51
CA ILE A 640 -120.52 9.16 -23.00
C ILE A 640 -120.62 10.67 -23.26
N GLU A 641 -119.55 11.42 -23.06
CA GLU A 641 -119.49 12.86 -23.32
C GLU A 641 -119.68 13.18 -24.82
N GLN A 642 -119.02 12.45 -25.73
CA GLN A 642 -119.25 12.55 -27.17
C GLN A 642 -120.73 12.33 -27.57
N LEU A 643 -121.43 11.42 -26.88
CA LEU A 643 -122.85 11.14 -27.14
C LEU A 643 -123.77 12.25 -26.63
N LYS A 644 -123.45 12.89 -25.49
CA LYS A 644 -124.14 14.11 -25.02
C LYS A 644 -123.95 15.26 -26.01
N ASN A 645 -122.70 15.59 -26.32
CA ASN A 645 -122.38 16.72 -27.18
C ASN A 645 -122.98 16.57 -28.60
N ARG A 646 -123.14 15.33 -29.10
CA ARG A 646 -123.87 15.05 -30.35
C ARG A 646 -125.39 15.30 -30.23
N TYR A 647 -125.99 15.02 -29.07
CA TYR A 647 -127.39 15.31 -28.79
C TYR A 647 -127.62 16.82 -28.71
N ASP A 648 -126.73 17.54 -28.03
CA ASP A 648 -126.78 18.99 -27.85
C ASP A 648 -126.54 19.73 -29.19
N LEU A 649 -125.55 19.32 -30.01
CA LEU A 649 -125.37 19.89 -31.35
C LEU A 649 -126.61 19.68 -32.26
N SER A 650 -127.36 18.60 -32.05
CA SER A 650 -128.60 18.33 -32.80
C SER A 650 -129.77 19.22 -32.37
N LEU A 651 -129.68 19.89 -31.21
CA LEU A 651 -130.61 20.92 -30.76
C LEU A 651 -130.20 22.30 -31.29
N ASP A 652 -128.90 22.61 -31.29
CA ASP A 652 -128.39 23.93 -31.71
C ASP A 652 -128.34 24.13 -33.24
N LEU A 653 -128.14 23.05 -34.01
CA LEU A 653 -128.18 23.08 -35.49
C LEU A 653 -129.52 23.58 -36.08
N LEU A 654 -130.57 23.70 -35.26
CA LEU A 654 -131.88 24.19 -35.67
C LEU A 654 -132.04 25.72 -35.56
N GLY A 655 -131.09 26.43 -34.92
CA GLY A 655 -130.92 27.90 -35.01
C GLY A 655 -132.09 28.77 -34.52
N LYS A 656 -131.94 29.41 -33.34
CA LYS A 656 -132.97 30.27 -32.72
C LYS A 656 -132.69 31.76 -32.95
N ASN A 657 -133.74 32.55 -33.16
CA ASN A 657 -133.72 34.03 -33.05
C ASN A 657 -133.69 34.48 -31.58
N ASP A 658 -133.58 35.79 -31.35
CA ASP A 658 -133.60 36.40 -30.00
C ASP A 658 -134.89 36.09 -29.20
N ASP A 659 -136.03 35.90 -29.87
CA ASP A 659 -137.29 35.42 -29.28
C ASP A 659 -137.42 33.87 -29.22
N GLY A 660 -136.31 33.13 -29.35
CA GLY A 660 -136.23 31.69 -29.11
C GLY A 660 -136.81 30.76 -30.19
N THR A 661 -137.33 31.30 -31.30
CA THR A 661 -137.95 30.53 -32.41
C THR A 661 -137.07 30.46 -33.67
N ILE A 662 -137.34 29.48 -34.53
CA ILE A 662 -136.42 29.00 -35.58
C ILE A 662 -136.38 29.90 -36.83
N VAL A 663 -135.17 30.18 -37.35
CA VAL A 663 -134.96 31.10 -38.49
C VAL A 663 -135.18 30.43 -39.85
N THR A 664 -135.76 31.15 -40.82
CA THR A 664 -136.02 30.65 -42.19
C THR A 664 -135.19 31.38 -43.24
N ALA A 665 -134.75 30.66 -44.28
CA ALA A 665 -133.71 31.06 -45.24
C ALA A 665 -133.98 32.30 -46.13
N THR A 666 -135.14 32.94 -46.01
CA THR A 666 -135.51 34.14 -46.79
C THR A 666 -134.73 35.38 -46.34
N GLN A 667 -134.44 35.53 -45.04
CA GLN A 667 -133.82 36.73 -44.45
C GLN A 667 -132.42 37.02 -45.04
N ILE A 668 -131.60 35.97 -45.17
CA ILE A 668 -130.17 36.04 -45.54
C ILE A 668 -129.95 36.59 -46.96
N LYS A 669 -130.95 36.45 -47.84
CA LYS A 669 -130.86 36.96 -49.23
C LYS A 669 -131.03 38.48 -49.34
N ILE A 670 -131.55 39.15 -48.30
CA ILE A 670 -131.82 40.60 -48.34
C ILE A 670 -130.55 41.41 -48.00
N GLN A 671 -129.78 41.02 -46.98
CA GLN A 671 -128.54 41.71 -46.61
C GLN A 671 -127.49 41.70 -47.74
N ASN A 672 -127.28 40.53 -48.36
CA ASN A 672 -126.32 40.36 -49.47
C ASN A 672 -126.62 41.25 -50.70
N ALA A 673 -127.84 41.78 -50.83
CA ALA A 673 -128.19 42.72 -51.91
C ALA A 673 -127.77 44.17 -51.61
N GLN A 674 -127.61 44.55 -50.33
CA GLN A 674 -127.36 45.93 -49.91
C GLN A 674 -125.87 46.30 -49.99
N GLU A 675 -124.97 45.42 -49.54
CA GLU A 675 -123.51 45.68 -49.55
C GLU A 675 -122.97 45.91 -50.98
N LYS A 676 -123.51 45.18 -51.96
CA LYS A 676 -123.07 45.22 -53.36
C LYS A 676 -123.29 46.59 -54.04
N TYR A 677 -124.18 47.43 -53.51
CA TYR A 677 -124.42 48.78 -54.04
C TYR A 677 -123.39 49.81 -53.54
N ILE A 678 -122.85 49.61 -52.33
CA ILE A 678 -121.95 50.58 -51.67
C ILE A 678 -120.58 50.60 -52.37
N LEU A 679 -120.01 49.41 -52.60
CA LEU A 679 -118.67 49.24 -53.20
C LEU A 679 -118.52 49.83 -54.62
N LEU A 680 -119.62 50.04 -55.35
CA LEU A 680 -119.58 50.61 -56.70
C LEU A 680 -119.32 52.14 -56.68
N ARG A 681 -119.63 52.81 -55.57
CA ARG A 681 -119.52 54.27 -55.45
C ARG A 681 -118.08 54.73 -55.20
N GLU A 682 -117.37 54.05 -54.31
CA GLU A 682 -116.02 54.43 -53.85
C GLU A 682 -114.97 54.40 -54.98
N GLY A 683 -115.10 53.47 -55.93
CA GLY A 683 -114.22 53.38 -57.09
C GLY A 683 -114.23 54.61 -58.01
N SER A 684 -115.31 55.42 -57.98
CA SER A 684 -115.43 56.62 -58.82
C SER A 684 -114.63 57.82 -58.29
N GLU A 685 -114.46 57.96 -56.97
CA GLU A 685 -113.80 59.11 -56.35
C GLU A 685 -112.26 59.01 -56.38
N LEU A 686 -111.70 57.81 -56.57
CA LEU A 686 -110.26 57.59 -56.67
C LEU A 686 -109.67 58.08 -57.99
N ASN A 687 -110.36 57.89 -59.12
CA ASN A 687 -109.87 58.31 -60.44
C ASN A 687 -109.66 59.84 -60.54
N VAL A 688 -110.49 60.64 -59.86
CA VAL A 688 -110.39 62.11 -59.85
C VAL A 688 -109.12 62.61 -59.16
N LYS A 689 -108.54 61.82 -58.24
CA LYS A 689 -107.32 62.18 -57.49
C LYS A 689 -106.04 61.93 -58.30
N ILE A 690 -106.06 61.00 -59.25
CA ILE A 690 -104.89 60.64 -60.07
C ILE A 690 -104.55 61.77 -61.06
N LEU A 691 -105.55 62.29 -61.77
CA LEU A 691 -105.35 63.30 -62.82
C LEU A 691 -104.71 64.60 -62.33
N LYS A 692 -104.89 64.98 -61.05
CA LYS A 692 -104.24 66.18 -60.48
C LYS A 692 -102.73 66.00 -60.26
N ALA A 693 -102.26 64.78 -60.00
CA ALA A 693 -100.83 64.54 -59.74
C ALA A 693 -99.96 64.65 -61.00
N GLU A 694 -100.55 64.53 -62.19
CA GLU A 694 -99.84 64.57 -63.48
C GLU A 694 -99.59 66.01 -64.00
N GLU A 695 -100.27 67.01 -63.44
CA GLU A 695 -100.05 68.42 -63.78
C GLU A 695 -98.90 69.03 -62.94
N ASP A 696 -98.86 68.77 -61.63
CA ASP A 696 -97.82 69.28 -60.72
C ASP A 696 -96.39 68.85 -61.13
N LEU A 697 -96.24 67.65 -61.68
CA LEU A 697 -94.94 67.14 -62.17
C LEU A 697 -94.33 68.02 -63.28
N LYS A 698 -95.15 68.68 -64.11
CA LYS A 698 -94.67 69.55 -65.20
C LYS A 698 -94.18 70.92 -64.69
N ALA A 699 -94.66 71.38 -63.54
CA ALA A 699 -94.19 72.62 -62.92
C ALA A 699 -92.77 72.49 -62.33
N LEU A 700 -92.48 71.34 -61.73
CA LEU A 700 -91.16 71.05 -61.14
C LEU A 700 -90.04 70.97 -62.20
N GLU A 701 -90.30 70.36 -63.36
CA GLU A 701 -89.28 70.16 -64.41
C GLU A 701 -88.75 71.48 -64.99
N ASN A 702 -89.61 72.51 -65.09
CA ASN A 702 -89.20 73.83 -65.61
C ASN A 702 -88.38 74.63 -64.58
N THR A 703 -88.69 74.51 -63.30
CA THR A 703 -87.96 75.20 -62.21
C THR A 703 -86.50 74.72 -62.13
N LEU A 704 -86.27 73.42 -62.32
CA LEU A 704 -84.93 72.81 -62.28
C LEU A 704 -84.01 73.29 -63.42
N LYS A 705 -84.57 73.60 -64.61
CA LYS A 705 -83.81 74.09 -65.77
C LYS A 705 -83.25 75.51 -65.55
N VAL A 706 -84.01 76.39 -64.89
CA VAL A 706 -83.56 77.75 -64.55
C VAL A 706 -82.44 77.70 -63.51
N MET A 707 -82.56 76.85 -62.50
CA MET A 707 -81.52 76.69 -61.47
C MET A 707 -80.18 76.26 -62.07
N ASN A 708 -80.18 75.29 -62.99
CA ASN A 708 -78.95 74.75 -63.58
C ASN A 708 -78.16 75.78 -64.40
N PHE A 709 -78.81 76.66 -65.16
CA PHE A 709 -78.12 77.67 -65.99
C PHE A 709 -77.37 78.73 -65.16
N SER A 710 -77.96 79.15 -64.02
CA SER A 710 -77.28 80.05 -63.08
C SER A 710 -76.08 79.38 -62.41
N ASN A 711 -76.21 78.10 -62.06
CA ASN A 711 -75.17 77.30 -61.41
C ASN A 711 -73.98 77.02 -62.35
N GLU A 712 -74.25 76.78 -63.65
CA GLU A 712 -73.22 76.59 -64.68
C GLU A 712 -72.46 77.89 -64.97
N SER A 713 -73.13 79.04 -64.90
CA SER A 713 -72.50 80.36 -65.03
C SER A 713 -71.64 80.71 -63.79
N TYR A 714 -72.10 80.36 -62.58
CA TYR A 714 -71.29 80.47 -61.36
C TYR A 714 -70.01 79.61 -61.41
N LYS A 715 -70.09 78.39 -61.97
CA LYS A 715 -68.92 77.50 -62.15
C LYS A 715 -67.89 78.07 -63.11
N ARG A 716 -68.31 78.81 -64.15
CA ARG A 716 -67.39 79.46 -65.10
C ARG A 716 -66.50 80.53 -64.46
N GLY A 717 -66.93 81.14 -63.35
CA GLY A 717 -66.11 82.03 -62.52
C GLY A 717 -65.06 81.34 -61.64
N PHE A 718 -65.05 80.00 -61.58
CA PHE A 718 -64.13 79.19 -60.77
C PHE A 718 -63.27 78.24 -61.62
N GLN A 719 -62.93 78.63 -62.84
CA GLN A 719 -62.07 77.84 -63.72
C GLN A 719 -60.63 77.79 -63.17
N LYS A 720 -60.14 76.59 -62.85
CA LYS A 720 -58.84 76.34 -62.21
C LYS A 720 -57.65 76.58 -63.15
N VAL A 721 -56.61 77.18 -62.57
CA VAL A 721 -55.20 77.26 -63.01
C VAL A 721 -54.40 77.40 -61.68
N ASP A 722 -53.41 76.58 -61.29
CA ASP A 722 -52.73 75.44 -61.93
C ASP A 722 -52.81 74.16 -61.06
N GLU A 723 -52.21 73.05 -61.53
CA GLU A 723 -52.20 71.75 -60.82
C GLU A 723 -51.08 71.58 -59.76
N ASP A 724 -50.02 72.40 -59.80
CA ASP A 724 -48.88 72.33 -58.86
C ASP A 724 -49.17 73.02 -57.50
N ASN A 725 -50.11 72.48 -56.73
CA ASN A 725 -50.39 72.93 -55.35
C ASN A 725 -49.69 72.02 -54.30
N PRO A 726 -48.78 72.55 -53.45
CA PRO A 726 -48.04 71.75 -52.46
C PRO A 726 -48.92 71.08 -51.38
N ASP A 727 -50.10 71.62 -51.07
CA ASP A 727 -50.98 71.07 -50.02
C ASP A 727 -51.48 69.66 -50.36
N ILE A 728 -51.65 69.35 -51.65
CA ILE A 728 -52.07 68.04 -52.15
C ILE A 728 -50.93 67.01 -52.03
N GLN A 729 -49.67 67.43 -52.12
CA GLN A 729 -48.52 66.54 -51.97
C GLN A 729 -48.36 66.08 -50.51
N GLN A 730 -48.59 66.99 -49.54
CA GLN A 730 -48.53 66.65 -48.11
C GLN A 730 -49.63 65.66 -47.69
N LEU A 731 -50.86 65.82 -48.21
CA LEU A 731 -51.96 64.89 -47.95
C LEU A 731 -51.62 63.45 -48.42
N ASN A 732 -51.03 63.32 -49.60
CA ASN A 732 -50.61 62.03 -50.16
C ASN A 732 -49.44 61.38 -49.38
N GLN A 733 -48.57 62.18 -48.77
CA GLN A 733 -47.50 61.67 -47.89
C GLN A 733 -48.07 61.09 -46.58
N ILE A 734 -48.96 61.84 -45.91
CA ILE A 734 -49.64 61.39 -44.69
C ILE A 734 -50.45 60.11 -44.94
N GLN A 735 -51.15 60.02 -46.06
CA GLN A 735 -51.93 58.83 -46.43
C GLN A 735 -51.05 57.60 -46.73
N ASN A 736 -49.85 57.81 -47.28
CA ASN A 736 -48.85 56.74 -47.45
C ASN A 736 -48.35 56.21 -46.10
N ASP A 737 -48.02 57.10 -45.15
CA ASP A 737 -47.48 56.69 -43.85
C ASP A 737 -48.52 56.00 -42.97
N TYR A 738 -49.79 56.42 -43.04
CA TYR A 738 -50.90 55.65 -42.47
C TYR A 738 -50.98 54.23 -43.05
N CYS A 739 -50.82 54.07 -44.37
CA CYS A 739 -50.86 52.77 -45.03
C CYS A 739 -49.71 51.85 -44.56
N LYS A 740 -48.49 52.39 -44.45
CA LYS A 740 -47.31 51.67 -43.90
C LYS A 740 -47.55 51.16 -42.49
N ALA A 741 -48.10 52.00 -41.60
CA ALA A 741 -48.42 51.62 -40.23
C ALA A 741 -49.46 50.48 -40.17
N VAL A 742 -50.49 50.53 -41.01
CA VAL A 742 -51.50 49.45 -41.13
C VAL A 742 -50.88 48.14 -41.65
N THR A 743 -49.90 48.18 -42.57
CA THR A 743 -49.20 46.96 -43.01
C THR A 743 -48.32 46.34 -41.93
N ALA A 744 -47.60 47.14 -41.13
CA ALA A 744 -46.81 46.63 -40.01
C ALA A 744 -47.68 46.01 -38.89
N LEU A 745 -48.87 46.57 -38.65
CA LEU A 745 -49.82 46.01 -37.68
C LEU A 745 -50.40 44.67 -38.16
N LYS A 746 -50.50 44.45 -39.48
CA LYS A 746 -50.91 43.16 -40.06
C LYS A 746 -49.86 42.06 -39.86
N SER A 747 -48.57 42.33 -40.09
CA SER A 747 -47.52 41.31 -39.91
C SER A 747 -47.42 40.87 -38.44
N VAL A 748 -47.41 41.81 -37.49
CA VAL A 748 -47.40 41.49 -36.05
C VAL A 748 -48.60 40.61 -35.64
N ARG A 749 -49.75 40.73 -36.31
CA ARG A 749 -50.91 39.85 -36.08
C ARG A 749 -50.75 38.45 -36.67
N THR A 750 -50.13 38.30 -37.84
CA THR A 750 -49.82 36.96 -38.39
C THR A 750 -48.74 36.26 -37.59
N ASP A 751 -47.73 37.00 -37.12
CA ASP A 751 -46.66 36.48 -36.29
C ASP A 751 -47.18 36.00 -34.94
N LEU A 752 -48.12 36.75 -34.32
CA LEU A 752 -48.78 36.32 -33.09
C LEU A 752 -49.60 35.04 -33.30
N ALA A 753 -50.39 34.95 -34.37
CA ALA A 753 -51.19 33.77 -34.68
C ALA A 753 -50.31 32.51 -34.86
N PHE A 754 -49.24 32.61 -35.65
CA PHE A 754 -48.28 31.52 -35.86
C PHE A 754 -47.60 31.08 -34.56
N ASN A 755 -47.22 32.02 -33.68
CA ASN A 755 -46.64 31.67 -32.39
C ASN A 755 -47.66 31.03 -31.42
N THR A 756 -48.95 31.40 -31.48
CA THR A 756 -49.99 30.69 -30.70
C THR A 756 -50.28 29.29 -31.22
N GLU A 757 -50.20 29.06 -32.52
CA GLU A 757 -50.34 27.73 -33.13
C GLU A 757 -49.16 26.81 -32.77
N ASN A 758 -47.92 27.30 -32.87
CA ASN A 758 -46.74 26.56 -32.44
C ASN A 758 -46.77 26.21 -30.94
N LEU A 759 -47.26 27.12 -30.07
CA LEU A 759 -47.44 26.83 -28.65
C LEU A 759 -48.52 25.78 -28.36
N HIS A 760 -49.56 25.70 -29.20
CA HIS A 760 -50.58 24.65 -29.11
C HIS A 760 -49.99 23.29 -29.47
N ASN A 761 -49.31 23.20 -30.61
CA ASN A 761 -48.70 21.97 -31.12
C ASN A 761 -47.64 21.41 -30.14
N LEU A 762 -46.77 22.27 -29.61
CA LEU A 762 -45.77 21.90 -28.60
C LEU A 762 -46.39 21.41 -27.28
N ASN A 763 -47.61 21.85 -26.93
CA ASN A 763 -48.32 21.31 -25.77
C ASN A 763 -48.93 19.94 -26.06
N GLU A 764 -49.41 19.69 -27.27
CA GLU A 764 -49.93 18.37 -27.68
C GLU A 764 -48.81 17.31 -27.73
N GLU A 765 -47.66 17.63 -28.34
CA GLU A 765 -46.45 16.77 -28.33
C GLU A 765 -46.00 16.44 -26.89
N ARG A 766 -46.09 17.41 -25.98
CA ARG A 766 -45.76 17.22 -24.56
C ARG A 766 -46.78 16.30 -23.86
N GLU A 767 -48.06 16.48 -24.13
CA GLU A 767 -49.10 15.63 -23.56
C GLU A 767 -49.05 14.19 -24.08
N GLU A 768 -48.71 13.97 -25.35
CA GLU A 768 -48.48 12.62 -25.88
C GLU A 768 -47.23 11.98 -25.26
N SER A 769 -46.17 12.77 -25.05
CA SER A 769 -44.97 12.33 -24.33
C SER A 769 -45.27 11.94 -22.87
N ASP A 770 -46.06 12.74 -22.16
CA ASP A 770 -46.48 12.44 -20.77
C ASP A 770 -47.35 11.16 -20.71
N LYS A 771 -48.30 10.98 -21.64
CA LYS A 771 -49.12 9.75 -21.78
C LYS A 771 -48.24 8.51 -22.06
N GLY A 772 -47.23 8.64 -22.91
CA GLY A 772 -46.25 7.58 -23.19
C GLY A 772 -45.42 7.19 -21.96
N LEU A 773 -45.04 8.17 -21.13
CA LEU A 773 -44.32 7.95 -19.89
C LEU A 773 -45.17 7.19 -18.87
N GLU A 774 -46.45 7.53 -18.70
CA GLU A 774 -47.38 6.81 -17.80
C GLU A 774 -47.56 5.34 -18.22
N ALA A 775 -47.76 5.08 -19.52
CA ALA A 775 -47.88 3.73 -20.06
C ALA A 775 -46.62 2.89 -19.80
N ALA A 776 -45.43 3.46 -20.00
CA ALA A 776 -44.16 2.80 -19.69
C ALA A 776 -43.98 2.52 -18.19
N GLN A 777 -44.39 3.44 -17.32
CA GLN A 777 -44.35 3.24 -15.87
C GLN A 777 -45.30 2.12 -15.41
N LYS A 778 -46.51 2.04 -15.98
CA LYS A 778 -47.46 0.97 -15.69
C LYS A 778 -46.91 -0.40 -16.10
N ASN A 779 -46.44 -0.53 -17.35
CA ASN A 779 -45.84 -1.78 -17.83
C ASN A 779 -44.66 -2.26 -16.96
N ARG A 780 -43.86 -1.31 -16.42
CA ARG A 780 -42.78 -1.61 -15.47
C ARG A 780 -43.28 -2.15 -14.13
N LEU A 781 -44.39 -1.62 -13.60
CA LEU A 781 -45.02 -2.11 -12.37
C LEU A 781 -45.62 -3.51 -12.58
N ASP A 782 -46.39 -3.71 -13.65
CA ASP A 782 -46.97 -5.01 -14.00
C ASP A 782 -45.87 -6.09 -14.20
N SER A 783 -44.74 -5.71 -14.81
CA SER A 783 -43.55 -6.58 -14.95
C SER A 783 -42.88 -6.92 -13.61
N ASN A 784 -42.84 -5.97 -12.66
CA ASN A 784 -42.28 -6.19 -11.33
C ASN A 784 -43.16 -7.16 -10.51
N ASP A 785 -44.49 -7.03 -10.62
CA ASP A 785 -45.45 -7.95 -10.02
C ASP A 785 -45.33 -9.38 -10.55
N ILE A 786 -45.03 -9.54 -11.84
CA ILE A 786 -44.70 -10.85 -12.45
C ILE A 786 -43.38 -11.39 -11.90
N LEU A 787 -42.34 -10.55 -11.80
CA LEU A 787 -41.04 -10.92 -11.25
C LEU A 787 -41.13 -11.36 -9.78
N LEU A 788 -41.94 -10.68 -8.95
CA LEU A 788 -42.20 -11.06 -7.56
C LEU A 788 -42.94 -12.41 -7.45
N LYS A 789 -43.89 -12.69 -8.34
CA LYS A 789 -44.56 -14.01 -8.41
C LYS A 789 -43.55 -15.11 -8.75
N ILE A 790 -42.71 -14.91 -9.77
CA ILE A 790 -41.66 -15.86 -10.16
C ILE A 790 -40.65 -16.08 -9.02
N GLN A 791 -40.22 -15.03 -8.32
CA GLN A 791 -39.33 -15.17 -7.15
C GLN A 791 -39.97 -16.02 -6.04
N LYS A 792 -41.25 -15.81 -5.75
CA LYS A 792 -42.00 -16.61 -4.77
C LYS A 792 -42.10 -18.08 -5.20
N GLU A 793 -42.43 -18.33 -6.47
CA GLU A 793 -42.51 -19.70 -7.02
C GLU A 793 -41.15 -20.42 -6.97
N LEU A 794 -40.05 -19.74 -7.28
CA LEU A 794 -38.69 -20.29 -7.16
C LEU A 794 -38.30 -20.61 -5.71
N LEU A 795 -38.77 -19.82 -4.73
CA LEU A 795 -38.60 -20.15 -3.31
C LEU A 795 -39.44 -21.37 -2.91
N ASP A 796 -40.71 -21.43 -3.31
CA ASP A 796 -41.59 -22.57 -3.05
C ASP A 796 -41.05 -23.86 -3.69
N GLN A 797 -40.55 -23.80 -4.93
CA GLN A 797 -39.85 -24.91 -5.59
C GLN A 797 -38.62 -25.37 -4.80
N LYS A 798 -37.77 -24.45 -4.33
CA LYS A 798 -36.62 -24.80 -3.46
C LYS A 798 -37.05 -25.50 -2.18
N THR A 799 -38.13 -25.07 -1.51
CA THR A 799 -38.62 -25.78 -0.31
C THR A 799 -39.24 -27.14 -0.62
N LYS A 800 -39.79 -27.35 -1.82
CA LYS A 800 -40.29 -28.66 -2.28
C LYS A 800 -39.13 -29.62 -2.56
N ILE A 801 -38.10 -29.18 -3.29
CA ILE A 801 -36.88 -29.96 -3.56
C ILE A 801 -36.20 -30.36 -2.24
N GLN A 802 -36.03 -29.41 -1.30
CA GLN A 802 -35.47 -29.69 0.03
C GLN A 802 -36.31 -30.63 0.90
N ARG A 803 -37.60 -30.87 0.58
CA ARG A 803 -38.43 -31.91 1.23
C ARG A 803 -38.21 -33.26 0.57
N ALA A 804 -38.34 -33.33 -0.76
CA ALA A 804 -38.07 -34.53 -1.55
C ALA A 804 -36.66 -35.11 -1.30
N GLU A 805 -35.63 -34.27 -1.23
CA GLU A 805 -34.27 -34.70 -0.86
C GLU A 805 -34.18 -35.35 0.53
N ARG A 806 -34.93 -34.85 1.51
CA ARG A 806 -34.95 -35.42 2.87
C ARG A 806 -35.67 -36.75 2.89
N GLU A 807 -36.81 -36.85 2.21
CA GLU A 807 -37.59 -38.08 2.06
C GLU A 807 -36.80 -39.14 1.29
N LEU A 808 -36.12 -38.78 0.21
CA LEU A 808 -35.21 -39.66 -0.54
C LEU A 808 -34.03 -40.16 0.32
N ARG A 809 -33.39 -39.28 1.11
CA ARG A 809 -32.33 -39.67 2.06
C ARG A 809 -32.85 -40.62 3.15
N LEU A 810 -34.11 -40.48 3.58
CA LEU A 810 -34.75 -41.40 4.53
C LEU A 810 -35.10 -42.74 3.87
N ALA A 811 -35.61 -42.73 2.64
CA ALA A 811 -35.91 -43.94 1.86
C ALA A 811 -34.64 -44.76 1.56
N ILE A 812 -33.55 -44.11 1.13
CA ILE A 812 -32.25 -44.77 0.91
C ILE A 812 -31.70 -45.38 2.21
N LYS A 813 -31.85 -44.70 3.35
CA LYS A 813 -31.49 -45.27 4.67
C LYS A 813 -32.38 -46.46 5.06
N ALA A 814 -33.67 -46.41 4.78
CA ALA A 814 -34.61 -47.50 5.05
C ALA A 814 -34.35 -48.72 4.15
N ALA A 815 -33.93 -48.53 2.89
CA ALA A 815 -33.48 -49.60 2.01
C ALA A 815 -32.20 -50.26 2.55
N LYS A 816 -31.19 -49.46 2.91
CA LYS A 816 -29.94 -49.94 3.55
C LYS A 816 -30.15 -50.67 4.88
N ALA A 817 -31.30 -50.50 5.54
CA ALA A 817 -31.66 -51.21 6.77
C ALA A 817 -32.48 -52.50 6.54
N LYS A 818 -32.86 -52.80 5.29
CA LYS A 818 -33.69 -53.98 4.93
C LYS A 818 -32.96 -55.05 4.12
N THR A 819 -31.79 -54.73 3.56
CA THR A 819 -30.99 -55.65 2.73
C THR A 819 -29.53 -55.58 3.14
N ASN A 820 -28.96 -56.71 3.59
CA ASN A 820 -27.55 -56.80 3.97
C ASN A 820 -26.61 -57.07 2.77
N ASP A 821 -27.16 -57.31 1.57
CA ASP A 821 -26.38 -57.51 0.33
C ASP A 821 -26.00 -56.18 -0.31
N GLU A 822 -24.72 -55.82 -0.26
CA GLU A 822 -24.21 -54.58 -0.87
C GLU A 822 -24.30 -54.60 -2.41
N GLU A 823 -24.13 -55.75 -3.06
CA GLU A 823 -24.19 -55.87 -4.53
C GLU A 823 -25.63 -55.68 -5.06
N LEU A 824 -26.62 -56.23 -4.36
CA LEU A 824 -28.03 -56.02 -4.68
C LEU A 824 -28.40 -54.53 -4.48
N LEU A 825 -27.91 -53.91 -3.41
CA LEU A 825 -28.19 -52.49 -3.14
C LEU A 825 -27.47 -51.57 -4.13
N LEU A 826 -26.25 -51.92 -4.57
CA LEU A 826 -25.51 -51.19 -5.60
C LEU A 826 -26.18 -51.31 -6.98
N THR A 827 -26.74 -52.46 -7.32
CA THR A 827 -27.50 -52.64 -8.56
C THR A 827 -28.84 -51.91 -8.54
N PHE A 828 -29.59 -51.95 -7.43
CA PHE A 828 -30.77 -51.08 -7.23
C PHE A 828 -30.42 -49.58 -7.30
N GLN A 829 -29.30 -49.15 -6.74
CA GLN A 829 -28.89 -47.74 -6.83
C GLN A 829 -28.47 -47.34 -8.26
N LYS A 830 -27.85 -48.25 -9.03
CA LYS A 830 -27.56 -48.03 -10.46
C LYS A 830 -28.84 -47.93 -11.29
N ASP A 831 -29.81 -48.83 -11.08
CA ASP A 831 -31.11 -48.83 -11.76
C ASP A 831 -31.94 -47.58 -11.43
N LEU A 832 -31.97 -47.18 -10.16
CA LEU A 832 -32.62 -45.92 -9.73
C LEU A 832 -31.98 -44.70 -10.40
N ASN A 833 -30.64 -44.61 -10.40
CA ASN A 833 -29.92 -43.51 -11.05
C ASN A 833 -30.16 -43.50 -12.58
N LEU A 834 -30.26 -44.68 -13.21
CA LEU A 834 -30.50 -44.81 -14.65
C LEU A 834 -31.91 -44.33 -15.00
N LYS A 835 -32.93 -44.74 -14.25
CA LYS A 835 -34.31 -44.22 -14.37
C LYS A 835 -34.37 -42.71 -14.12
N GLU A 836 -33.66 -42.19 -13.12
CA GLU A 836 -33.60 -40.75 -12.83
C GLU A 836 -32.85 -39.95 -13.95
N LEU A 837 -32.04 -40.60 -14.78
CA LEU A 837 -31.44 -40.02 -15.98
C LEU A 837 -32.36 -40.12 -17.21
N GLU A 838 -33.08 -41.23 -17.36
CA GLU A 838 -34.11 -41.40 -18.40
C GLU A 838 -35.29 -40.43 -18.21
N GLU A 839 -35.74 -40.22 -16.97
CA GLU A 839 -36.75 -39.21 -16.62
C GLU A 839 -36.24 -37.79 -16.87
N ARG A 840 -34.99 -37.45 -16.49
CA ARG A 840 -34.41 -36.13 -16.79
C ARG A 840 -34.29 -35.87 -18.28
N ASN A 841 -33.82 -36.84 -19.06
CA ASN A 841 -33.80 -36.75 -20.52
C ASN A 841 -35.23 -36.56 -21.05
N SER A 842 -36.18 -37.39 -20.61
CA SER A 842 -37.59 -37.28 -21.04
C SER A 842 -38.19 -35.91 -20.70
N MET A 843 -37.88 -35.35 -19.53
CA MET A 843 -38.33 -34.02 -19.10
C MET A 843 -37.73 -32.91 -19.98
N ALA A 844 -36.42 -32.97 -20.27
CA ALA A 844 -35.75 -32.02 -21.16
C ALA A 844 -36.32 -32.11 -22.60
N MET A 845 -36.60 -33.33 -23.08
CA MET A 845 -37.25 -33.56 -24.37
C MET A 845 -38.65 -32.94 -24.44
N HIS A 846 -39.43 -33.00 -23.35
CA HIS A 846 -40.74 -32.34 -23.27
C HIS A 846 -40.61 -30.81 -23.19
N GLN A 847 -39.69 -30.26 -22.39
CA GLN A 847 -39.46 -28.81 -22.31
C GLN A 847 -39.01 -28.22 -23.65
N ILE A 848 -38.20 -28.94 -24.43
CA ILE A 848 -37.83 -28.52 -25.78
C ILE A 848 -39.03 -28.61 -26.74
N ALA A 849 -39.93 -29.59 -26.57
CA ALA A 849 -41.17 -29.66 -27.32
C ALA A 849 -42.11 -28.48 -26.98
N ASP A 850 -42.27 -28.14 -25.71
CA ASP A 850 -43.08 -27.00 -25.26
C ASP A 850 -42.50 -25.68 -25.81
N LEU A 851 -41.18 -25.48 -25.77
CA LEU A 851 -40.52 -24.31 -26.36
C LEU A 851 -40.73 -24.21 -27.88
N VAL A 852 -40.77 -25.34 -28.59
CA VAL A 852 -41.09 -25.41 -30.02
C VAL A 852 -42.57 -25.11 -30.30
N ASP A 853 -43.48 -25.46 -29.39
CA ASP A 853 -44.90 -25.12 -29.45
C ASP A 853 -45.15 -23.61 -29.18
N PHE A 854 -44.33 -22.97 -28.33
CA PHE A 854 -44.36 -21.53 -28.06
C PHE A 854 -43.67 -20.67 -29.14
N ALA A 855 -42.64 -21.20 -29.80
CA ALA A 855 -41.86 -20.49 -30.81
C ALA A 855 -41.76 -21.30 -32.12
N PRO A 856 -42.83 -21.30 -32.95
CA PRO A 856 -42.94 -22.18 -34.12
C PRO A 856 -41.83 -21.98 -35.16
N ASP A 857 -41.22 -20.79 -35.23
CA ASP A 857 -40.11 -20.47 -36.13
C ASP A 857 -38.83 -21.29 -35.83
N LEU A 858 -38.67 -21.75 -34.59
CA LEU A 858 -37.57 -22.64 -34.21
C LEU A 858 -37.85 -24.12 -34.54
N ASN A 859 -39.11 -24.50 -34.79
CA ASN A 859 -39.51 -25.89 -35.03
C ASN A 859 -38.69 -26.57 -36.15
N PRO A 860 -38.49 -25.98 -37.35
CA PRO A 860 -37.72 -26.65 -38.41
C PRO A 860 -36.26 -26.88 -38.02
N THR A 861 -35.66 -25.91 -37.34
CA THR A 861 -34.25 -25.93 -36.91
C THR A 861 -34.03 -26.95 -35.80
N VAL A 862 -34.89 -26.94 -34.77
CA VAL A 862 -34.84 -27.89 -33.65
C VAL A 862 -35.13 -29.31 -34.14
N SER A 863 -36.23 -29.52 -34.87
CA SER A 863 -36.59 -30.83 -35.42
C SER A 863 -35.49 -31.41 -36.31
N LYS A 864 -34.78 -30.58 -37.09
CA LYS A 864 -33.59 -31.02 -37.83
C LYS A 864 -32.46 -31.47 -36.89
N TYR A 865 -32.05 -30.67 -35.92
CA TYR A 865 -30.96 -31.06 -35.00
C TYR A 865 -31.28 -32.33 -34.18
N PHE A 866 -32.55 -32.56 -33.85
CA PHE A 866 -32.99 -33.81 -33.23
C PHE A 866 -32.89 -35.00 -34.18
N TYR A 867 -33.34 -34.85 -35.43
CA TYR A 867 -33.23 -35.88 -36.47
C TYR A 867 -31.77 -36.22 -36.81
N ASP A 868 -30.90 -35.21 -36.95
CA ASP A 868 -29.45 -35.34 -37.19
C ASP A 868 -28.71 -36.03 -36.02
N LYS A 869 -29.36 -36.21 -34.86
CA LYS A 869 -28.87 -36.97 -33.70
C LYS A 869 -29.64 -38.26 -33.44
N GLY A 870 -30.55 -38.67 -34.33
CA GLY A 870 -31.35 -39.90 -34.19
C GLY A 870 -32.42 -39.85 -33.10
N LEU A 871 -32.68 -38.68 -32.52
CA LEU A 871 -33.65 -38.46 -31.45
C LEU A 871 -34.98 -37.96 -32.03
N ARG A 872 -36.10 -38.29 -31.37
CA ARG A 872 -37.44 -37.82 -31.76
C ARG A 872 -38.06 -36.97 -30.66
N LEU A 873 -38.64 -35.84 -31.05
CA LEU A 873 -39.33 -34.94 -30.15
C LEU A 873 -40.64 -35.60 -29.63
N PRO A 874 -40.98 -35.52 -28.33
CA PRO A 874 -42.19 -36.13 -27.79
C PRO A 874 -43.47 -35.50 -28.37
N VAL A 875 -44.49 -36.32 -28.60
CA VAL A 875 -45.79 -35.84 -29.09
C VAL A 875 -46.65 -35.40 -27.90
N ILE A 876 -46.75 -34.08 -27.69
CA ILE A 876 -47.52 -33.47 -26.61
C ILE A 876 -49.02 -33.77 -26.78
N ARG A 877 -49.53 -34.80 -26.09
CA ARG A 877 -50.97 -35.04 -25.97
C ARG A 877 -51.56 -34.09 -24.92
N ARG A 878 -52.09 -32.94 -25.36
CA ARG A 878 -52.71 -31.92 -24.49
C ARG A 878 -53.94 -32.46 -23.73
N THR A 879 -53.73 -33.01 -22.54
CA THR A 879 -54.78 -33.39 -21.59
C THR A 879 -55.45 -32.15 -21.00
N LYS A 880 -56.70 -31.87 -21.39
CA LYS A 880 -57.51 -30.79 -20.81
C LYS A 880 -57.92 -31.13 -19.38
N SER A 881 -57.25 -30.56 -18.39
CA SER A 881 -57.55 -30.74 -16.97
C SER A 881 -58.72 -29.87 -16.49
N GLN A 882 -59.96 -30.31 -16.76
CA GLN A 882 -61.10 -29.84 -15.95
C GLN A 882 -61.10 -30.58 -14.60
N ILE A 883 -60.93 -29.87 -13.50
CA ILE A 883 -61.24 -30.35 -12.15
C ILE A 883 -62.43 -29.53 -11.63
N SER A 884 -63.63 -30.06 -11.89
CA SER A 884 -64.90 -29.49 -11.42
C SER A 884 -65.36 -30.22 -10.17
N TRP A 885 -65.47 -29.51 -9.04
CA TRP A 885 -66.04 -30.05 -7.82
C TRP A 885 -67.55 -29.81 -7.77
N ARG A 886 -68.38 -30.84 -8.00
CA ARG A 886 -69.69 -30.99 -7.31
C ARG A 886 -70.39 -32.34 -7.56
N SER A 887 -70.83 -32.92 -6.44
CA SER A 887 -72.04 -33.73 -6.21
C SER A 887 -72.69 -34.54 -7.35
N GLU A 888 -72.83 -35.84 -7.09
CA GLU A 888 -73.76 -36.74 -7.76
C GLU A 888 -75.23 -36.31 -7.58
N ASN A 889 -76.07 -36.44 -8.63
CA ASN A 889 -77.43 -37.00 -8.54
C ASN A 889 -78.21 -36.99 -9.88
N SER A 890 -78.33 -38.18 -10.49
CA SER A 890 -79.55 -38.65 -11.21
C SER A 890 -80.01 -37.94 -12.52
N PRO A 891 -80.91 -38.54 -13.33
CA PRO A 891 -80.48 -38.90 -14.69
C PRO A 891 -81.47 -38.64 -15.86
N GLY A 892 -81.01 -38.85 -17.10
CA GLY A 892 -81.82 -39.43 -18.18
C GLY A 892 -81.98 -38.63 -19.49
N SER A 893 -82.59 -39.30 -20.48
CA SER A 893 -83.11 -38.79 -21.77
C SER A 893 -82.13 -38.41 -22.89
N ASP A 894 -81.44 -39.43 -23.39
CA ASP A 894 -81.39 -39.83 -24.82
C ASP A 894 -82.00 -38.95 -25.96
N LEU A 895 -81.28 -39.03 -27.10
CA LEU A 895 -81.73 -39.18 -28.50
C LEU A 895 -82.14 -37.99 -29.42
N SER A 896 -81.71 -38.17 -30.68
CA SER A 896 -82.03 -37.50 -31.96
C SER A 896 -81.26 -36.20 -32.32
N GLY A 897 -80.83 -36.00 -33.59
CA GLY A 897 -80.80 -36.97 -34.70
C GLY A 897 -80.18 -36.48 -36.03
N ARG A 898 -79.33 -37.33 -36.64
CA ARG A 898 -78.95 -37.53 -38.06
C ARG A 898 -79.07 -36.35 -39.07
N GLY A 899 -77.99 -36.12 -39.82
CA GLY A 899 -77.97 -35.30 -41.05
C GLY A 899 -76.63 -35.41 -41.80
N ASP A 900 -76.55 -36.32 -42.77
CA ASP A 900 -75.29 -36.83 -43.33
C ASP A 900 -74.93 -36.29 -44.73
N THR A 901 -73.63 -35.97 -44.94
CA THR A 901 -72.85 -36.12 -46.21
C THR A 901 -73.25 -35.35 -47.51
N ALA A 902 -72.41 -35.22 -48.54
CA ALA A 902 -70.95 -35.02 -48.66
C ALA A 902 -70.55 -34.72 -50.13
N SER A 903 -69.32 -34.19 -50.35
CA SER A 903 -68.61 -34.09 -51.65
C SER A 903 -69.18 -33.05 -52.66
N SER A 904 -68.41 -32.38 -53.52
CA SER A 904 -67.01 -32.59 -53.98
C SER A 904 -66.26 -31.27 -54.29
N LYS A 905 -64.96 -31.36 -54.65
CA LYS A 905 -64.03 -30.26 -55.04
C LYS A 905 -63.83 -30.27 -56.59
N PRO A 906 -62.93 -29.51 -57.26
CA PRO A 906 -61.99 -28.45 -56.81
C PRO A 906 -61.84 -27.19 -57.73
N MET A 907 -61.18 -26.12 -57.26
CA MET A 907 -59.88 -25.66 -57.85
C MET A 907 -59.18 -24.48 -57.13
N SER A 908 -57.85 -24.59 -57.12
CA SER A 908 -56.73 -23.70 -56.80
C SER A 908 -56.83 -22.15 -56.73
N LYS A 909 -56.09 -21.62 -55.73
CA LYS A 909 -55.04 -20.56 -55.75
C LYS A 909 -55.33 -19.09 -55.36
N MET A 910 -54.48 -18.63 -54.41
CA MET A 910 -53.94 -17.27 -54.17
C MET A 910 -54.74 -16.26 -53.32
N SER A 911 -53.95 -15.36 -52.69
CA SER A 911 -54.31 -14.24 -51.81
C SER A 911 -54.96 -14.58 -50.46
N ALA A 912 -54.76 -13.67 -49.48
CA ALA A 912 -55.05 -13.89 -48.07
C ALA A 912 -55.82 -12.72 -47.42
N CYS A 913 -56.48 -13.02 -46.30
CA CYS A 913 -56.98 -12.10 -45.28
C CYS A 913 -57.79 -10.87 -45.73
N SER A 914 -59.12 -11.03 -45.80
CA SER A 914 -60.11 -9.99 -45.47
C SER A 914 -60.51 -10.16 -43.99
N THR A 915 -60.77 -9.13 -43.18
CA THR A 915 -61.89 -8.18 -43.37
C THR A 915 -61.56 -6.70 -43.07
N SER A 916 -62.55 -5.83 -43.33
CA SER A 916 -62.60 -4.38 -43.16
C SER A 916 -62.59 -3.94 -41.67
N THR A 917 -62.58 -2.64 -41.27
CA THR A 917 -63.27 -1.46 -41.86
C THR A 917 -62.61 -0.11 -41.46
N ARG A 918 -63.08 1.00 -42.05
CA ARG A 918 -62.49 2.36 -41.94
C ARG A 918 -63.02 3.21 -40.77
N SER A 919 -62.12 4.08 -40.29
CA SER A 919 -62.28 5.50 -39.91
C SER A 919 -63.05 5.98 -38.66
N SER A 920 -62.32 6.83 -37.93
CA SER A 920 -62.69 8.12 -37.30
C SER A 920 -63.48 8.17 -35.98
N ASP A 921 -63.16 9.23 -35.22
CA ASP A 921 -63.80 9.81 -34.04
C ASP A 921 -63.85 8.95 -32.76
N SER A 922 -64.02 9.50 -31.55
CA SER A 922 -63.33 10.56 -30.77
C SER A 922 -64.07 10.70 -29.42
N ASP A 923 -63.52 11.52 -28.51
CA ASP A 923 -64.19 12.17 -27.37
C ASP A 923 -64.63 11.43 -26.07
N ILE A 924 -63.93 11.82 -25.00
CA ILE A 924 -64.45 12.40 -23.74
C ILE A 924 -64.84 11.49 -22.54
N ALA A 925 -64.30 11.88 -21.37
CA ALA A 925 -64.72 11.56 -20.00
C ALA A 925 -64.49 10.11 -19.47
N LYS A 926 -64.30 9.81 -18.17
CA LYS A 926 -64.06 10.52 -16.87
C LYS A 926 -63.64 9.43 -15.84
N SER A 927 -62.98 9.65 -14.69
CA SER A 927 -62.38 10.84 -14.05
C SER A 927 -61.67 10.50 -12.72
N PHE A 928 -60.82 11.43 -12.25
CA PHE A 928 -60.49 11.73 -10.83
C PHE A 928 -59.46 10.86 -10.05
N ASP A 929 -58.54 11.60 -9.42
CA ASP A 929 -57.98 11.42 -8.07
C ASP A 929 -56.83 10.43 -7.73
N ASN A 930 -55.63 11.03 -7.63
CA ASN A 930 -54.92 11.31 -6.37
C ASN A 930 -53.61 10.54 -6.04
N ARG A 931 -52.70 11.28 -5.37
CA ARG A 931 -51.56 10.86 -4.52
C ARG A 931 -50.26 10.26 -5.14
N MET A 932 -49.33 11.19 -5.36
CA MET A 932 -48.08 11.35 -4.57
C MET A 932 -46.89 10.36 -4.71
N SER A 933 -45.74 10.99 -4.98
CA SER A 933 -44.48 10.87 -4.20
C SER A 933 -43.38 9.85 -4.60
N ALA A 934 -42.45 10.38 -5.41
CA ALA A 934 -40.99 10.41 -5.19
C ALA A 934 -40.11 9.14 -5.42
N GLY A 935 -38.81 9.41 -5.63
CA GLY A 935 -37.75 8.45 -5.99
C GLY A 935 -37.33 8.60 -7.47
N LEU A 936 -36.19 9.18 -7.87
CA LEU A 936 -34.78 8.85 -7.55
C LEU A 936 -34.45 7.37 -7.82
N SER A 937 -33.40 7.00 -8.57
CA SER A 937 -32.34 7.82 -9.18
C SER A 937 -31.45 7.03 -10.17
N VAL A 938 -31.05 7.67 -11.30
CA VAL A 938 -29.76 7.56 -12.02
C VAL A 938 -29.36 6.16 -12.57
N ILE A 939 -28.82 6.06 -13.80
CA ILE A 939 -27.40 5.77 -14.18
C ILE A 939 -27.42 5.74 -15.74
N LEU A 940 -26.85 6.74 -16.44
CA LEU A 940 -25.50 6.76 -17.10
C LEU A 940 -25.57 6.14 -18.54
N ILE A 941 -25.03 6.75 -19.62
CA ILE A 941 -23.69 6.42 -20.20
C ILE A 941 -23.28 7.30 -21.43
N ASP A 942 -21.97 7.63 -21.50
CA ASP A 942 -21.04 7.89 -22.65
C ASP A 942 -20.86 9.24 -23.44
N PHE A 943 -19.69 9.88 -23.16
CA PHE A 943 -18.54 10.26 -24.05
C PHE A 943 -18.64 11.25 -25.25
N PRO A 944 -17.49 11.72 -25.84
CA PRO A 944 -16.07 11.67 -25.41
C PRO A 944 -15.29 13.03 -25.39
N GLY A 945 -14.10 13.04 -24.76
CA GLY A 945 -13.09 14.12 -24.86
C GLY A 945 -11.68 13.64 -24.48
N ALA A 946 -10.63 13.99 -25.25
CA ALA A 946 -9.40 13.18 -25.36
C ALA A 946 -8.14 13.71 -24.64
N SER A 947 -7.06 12.91 -24.73
CA SER A 947 -5.61 13.17 -24.49
C SER A 947 -5.02 12.85 -23.09
N SER A 948 -3.71 12.55 -22.92
CA SER A 948 -2.83 11.55 -23.57
C SER A 948 -1.40 11.58 -22.96
N LYS A 949 -0.76 10.40 -22.74
CA LYS A 949 0.67 10.05 -22.44
C LYS A 949 0.71 9.03 -21.27
N LYS A 950 1.19 7.77 -21.34
CA LYS A 950 2.09 6.99 -22.23
C LYS A 950 3.60 7.03 -21.91
N THR A 951 4.03 6.15 -20.99
CA THR A 951 5.30 5.36 -20.94
C THR A 951 5.14 4.28 -19.85
N GLN A 952 4.92 2.99 -20.16
CA GLN A 952 5.90 1.92 -20.47
C GLN A 952 6.84 1.52 -19.31
N GLY A 953 6.85 0.23 -18.94
CA GLY A 953 7.58 -0.32 -17.79
C GLY A 953 7.35 -1.83 -17.52
N THR A 954 7.58 -2.68 -18.53
CA THR A 954 7.58 -4.16 -18.46
C THR A 954 8.75 -4.72 -17.62
N MET A 955 8.80 -5.96 -17.10
CA MET A 955 7.84 -7.08 -16.87
C MET A 955 8.64 -8.22 -16.17
N LYS A 956 7.96 -9.14 -15.46
CA LYS A 956 8.52 -10.35 -14.77
C LYS A 956 9.28 -10.00 -13.48
N LYS A 957 9.31 -10.87 -12.46
CA LYS A 957 8.93 -12.30 -12.43
C LYS A 957 7.84 -12.57 -11.39
#